data_AF-A0A4R9LS92-F1
#
_entry.id   AF-A0A4R9LS92-F1
#
_cell.length_a   1.000
_cell.length_b   1.000
_cell.length_c   1.000
_cell.angle_alpha   90.00
_cell.angle_beta   90.00
_cell.angle_gamma   90.00
#
_symmetry.space_group_name_H-M   'P 1'
#
loop_
_entity.id
_entity.type
_entity.pdbx_description
1 polymer ?
#
loop_
_entity_poly.entity_id
_entity_poly.type
_entity_poly.pdbx_seq_one_letter_code
_entity_poly.pdbx_strand_id
1 'polypeptide(L)'
;MTKIRILPGENISESIFRALQYISAYHSKDFIDAMFSAWQKEKSPSAKNAISQILKNSRMAAFGNRPLCQDTGIIVVFVKLGSHLIIEGEKNLQELIDIGVRRAYTLPENPLRASVVANPESSRNNTKDNTPAIVHTELVTGNEIHFWVAAKGGGSENKAKLAILNPSDNIVDFVLESIPKMGAGWCPPGVIGIGIGGTAEKAVLMAKRSLMDPINIRELMEKGAENPVEKLRLELHEKINKLGIGAQGLGGLTTVLDVKIETYPTHAASLPVAIIPNCAATRHIHFALNDEKIPEFSPPSLNEWPIVGEEDEFLGTIVDLDHITKEEISGWKSGDRLLLRGKIITGRDAAHKRMTDLLKEGKEIPVDLKGKFIYYVGPVDPKPGTSEVVGPAGPTTATRMDKFTEIILKNTGLLGMIGKAERSKETVQTIKDYGSVYLIAVGGAAYLVSQAIRKSKVIAFEDLGMEAIHEFEVYDMPVFVAVDTHGNSIHESGPNFWKNKIKEEDETLPEGLILAAKQTLWKESLYRPRRTLLFVPGWKERYLEKATQMPVDSLIFDWADSVPPMEKENARKMVIQSFTKHSYGSKEKIIRINRPGSPWFEEDKQSLKSAKPDAVLITGVRIKADVELILDQINEALPGVPLLILIENAKAVLEAESMLGLSEQIIALVTENNSISQSLKLYPNIERQGLTFSLSQIVLAARAHGRAAIDGAFLNFSSSETFELHCRQARNLGFDGKTLIHPNQILYANEAFRPKTTELVRAKQIIESLEKSKGLGEALAVVDGHIIEQLEIEGAKRILALDEMIRKR
;
A
#
# COMPACT_ATOMS: atom_id res chain seq x y z
N MET A 1 48.87 -12.13 6.84
CA MET A 1 48.81 -10.75 7.36
C MET A 1 47.99 -9.93 6.39
N THR A 2 46.91 -9.31 6.83
CA THR A 2 46.13 -8.38 5.99
C THR A 2 47.02 -7.18 5.65
N LYS A 3 47.26 -6.94 4.37
CA LYS A 3 48.18 -5.90 3.89
C LYS A 3 47.59 -4.52 4.22
N ILE A 4 48.33 -3.71 4.98
CA ILE A 4 48.01 -2.30 5.18
C ILE A 4 48.03 -1.61 3.81
N ARG A 5 46.98 -0.84 3.53
CA ARG A 5 46.85 -0.07 2.29
C ARG A 5 46.95 1.42 2.59
N ILE A 6 47.62 2.16 1.72
CA ILE A 6 47.74 3.61 1.77
C ILE A 6 46.84 4.18 0.67
N LEU A 7 46.02 5.17 1.01
CA LEU A 7 45.12 5.87 0.10
C LEU A 7 45.46 7.37 0.10
N PRO A 8 45.83 7.97 -1.04
CA PRO A 8 46.02 9.41 -1.14
C PRO A 8 44.76 10.18 -0.72
N GLY A 9 44.86 11.09 0.25
CA GLY A 9 43.71 11.84 0.75
C GLY A 9 43.02 12.68 -0.33
N GLU A 10 43.76 13.15 -1.33
CA GLU A 10 43.23 13.88 -2.48
C GLU A 10 42.23 13.07 -3.32
N ASN A 11 42.37 11.74 -3.36
CA ASN A 11 41.41 10.87 -4.03
C ASN A 11 40.05 10.90 -3.34
N ILE A 12 40.01 11.07 -2.01
CA ILE A 12 38.75 11.25 -1.27
C ILE A 12 38.10 12.57 -1.70
N SER A 13 38.85 13.67 -1.68
CA SER A 13 38.34 14.98 -2.08
C SER A 13 37.83 15.00 -3.53
N GLU A 14 38.55 14.37 -4.45
CA GLU A 14 38.15 14.27 -5.86
C GLU A 14 36.92 13.38 -6.05
N SER A 15 36.83 12.25 -5.33
CA SER A 15 35.67 11.36 -5.39
C SER A 15 34.40 12.04 -4.87
N ILE A 16 34.50 12.77 -3.76
CA ILE A 16 33.37 13.55 -3.20
C ILE A 16 32.95 14.65 -4.17
N PHE A 17 33.91 15.38 -4.76
CA PHE A 17 33.63 16.40 -5.77
C PHE A 17 32.81 15.83 -6.95
N ARG A 18 33.30 14.73 -7.55
CA ARG A 18 32.62 14.06 -8.68
C ARG A 18 31.26 13.51 -8.29
N ALA A 19 31.15 12.91 -7.11
CA ALA A 19 29.90 12.35 -6.60
C ALA A 19 28.82 13.42 -6.45
N LEU A 20 29.17 14.58 -5.87
CA LEU A 20 28.24 15.68 -5.66
C LEU A 20 27.78 16.33 -6.96
N GLN A 21 28.69 16.55 -7.90
CA GLN A 21 28.34 17.03 -9.24
C GLN A 21 27.41 16.04 -9.96
N TYR A 22 27.70 14.74 -9.87
CA TYR A 22 26.88 13.69 -10.46
C TYR A 22 25.46 13.65 -9.85
N ILE A 23 25.32 13.46 -8.53
CA ILE A 23 24.00 13.33 -7.90
C ILE A 23 23.19 14.63 -7.93
N SER A 24 23.82 15.77 -8.25
CA SER A 24 23.10 17.02 -8.44
C SER A 24 22.23 16.99 -9.69
N ALA A 25 22.68 16.33 -10.77
CA ALA A 25 22.07 16.37 -12.10
C ALA A 25 21.32 15.08 -12.47
N TYR A 26 21.72 13.93 -11.93
CA TYR A 26 21.19 12.61 -12.32
C TYR A 26 20.40 11.96 -11.19
N HIS A 27 19.16 11.57 -11.48
CA HIS A 27 18.45 10.58 -10.67
C HIS A 27 18.96 9.17 -11.01
N SER A 28 18.92 8.28 -10.01
CA SER A 28 19.20 6.87 -10.20
C SER A 28 18.07 6.16 -10.97
N LYS A 29 18.40 5.07 -11.64
CA LYS A 29 17.46 4.33 -12.51
C LYS A 29 16.26 3.79 -11.75
N ASP A 30 16.48 3.24 -10.56
CA ASP A 30 15.44 2.77 -9.64
C ASP A 30 14.45 3.87 -9.25
N PHE A 31 14.92 5.11 -9.02
CA PHE A 31 14.05 6.25 -8.77
C PHE A 31 13.21 6.62 -10.00
N ILE A 32 13.84 6.69 -11.19
CA ILE A 32 13.14 6.98 -12.45
C ILE A 32 12.05 5.93 -12.71
N ASP A 33 12.39 4.66 -12.54
CA ASP A 33 11.45 3.55 -12.72
C ASP A 33 10.32 3.62 -11.70
N ALA A 34 10.61 3.93 -10.43
CA ALA A 34 9.59 4.02 -9.38
C ALA A 34 8.63 5.17 -9.64
N MET A 35 9.15 6.33 -10.02
CA MET A 35 8.37 7.49 -10.44
C MET A 35 7.51 7.19 -11.66
N PHE A 36 8.05 6.49 -12.66
CA PHE A 36 7.30 6.12 -13.85
C PHE A 36 6.18 5.13 -13.54
N SER A 37 6.44 4.13 -12.69
CA SER A 37 5.39 3.20 -12.26
C SER A 37 4.29 3.91 -11.47
N ALA A 38 4.65 4.88 -10.62
CA ALA A 38 3.68 5.73 -9.94
C ALA A 38 2.85 6.54 -10.95
N TRP A 39 3.49 7.15 -11.95
CA TRP A 39 2.81 7.89 -13.02
C TRP A 39 1.81 7.03 -13.81
N GLN A 40 2.19 5.79 -14.16
CA GLN A 40 1.33 4.88 -14.92
C GLN A 40 0.07 4.49 -14.13
N LYS A 41 0.19 4.34 -12.82
CA LYS A 41 -0.91 3.95 -11.93
C LYS A 41 -1.78 5.15 -11.54
N GLU A 42 -1.20 6.35 -11.48
CA GLU A 42 -1.87 7.53 -10.94
C GLU A 42 -3.13 7.90 -11.73
N LYS A 43 -4.22 8.08 -10.99
CA LYS A 43 -5.55 8.41 -11.52
C LYS A 43 -5.93 9.87 -11.24
N SER A 44 -5.25 10.53 -10.29
CA SER A 44 -5.44 11.95 -9.99
C SER A 44 -4.78 12.81 -11.07
N PRO A 45 -5.51 13.65 -11.82
CA PRO A 45 -4.92 14.50 -12.85
C PRO A 45 -3.83 15.42 -12.31
N SER A 46 -4.06 16.03 -11.15
CA SER A 46 -3.11 16.96 -10.53
C SER A 46 -1.86 16.25 -10.02
N ALA A 47 -2.01 15.09 -9.36
CA ALA A 47 -0.85 14.31 -8.91
C ALA A 47 -0.07 13.71 -10.10
N LYS A 48 -0.77 13.22 -11.13
CA LYS A 48 -0.15 12.68 -12.34
C LYS A 48 0.66 13.74 -13.07
N ASN A 49 0.10 14.95 -13.24
CA ASN A 49 0.83 16.07 -13.82
C ASN A 49 2.06 16.46 -12.99
N ALA A 50 1.96 16.46 -11.65
CA ALA A 50 3.11 16.72 -10.79
C ALA A 50 4.23 15.68 -10.99
N ILE A 51 3.89 14.39 -11.11
CA ILE A 51 4.85 13.33 -11.44
C ILE A 51 5.44 13.54 -12.84
N SER A 52 4.63 13.89 -13.84
CA SER A 52 5.09 14.24 -15.20
C SER A 52 6.13 15.37 -15.17
N GLN A 53 5.88 16.43 -14.40
CA GLN A 53 6.80 17.56 -14.24
C GLN A 53 8.14 17.14 -13.60
N ILE A 54 8.12 16.29 -12.57
CA ILE A 54 9.34 15.81 -11.92
C ILE A 54 10.18 14.94 -12.88
N LEU A 55 9.53 14.03 -13.64
CA LEU A 55 10.22 13.18 -14.62
C LEU A 55 10.80 14.00 -15.79
N LYS A 56 10.05 14.98 -16.32
CA LYS A 56 10.56 15.90 -17.35
C LYS A 56 11.72 16.73 -16.83
N ASN A 57 11.59 17.31 -15.63
CA ASN A 57 12.67 18.03 -14.98
C ASN A 57 13.91 17.16 -14.80
N SER A 58 13.74 15.92 -14.36
CA SER A 58 14.84 14.96 -14.20
C SER A 58 15.58 14.72 -15.51
N ARG A 59 14.86 14.53 -16.61
CA ARG A 59 15.47 14.34 -17.94
C ARG A 59 16.18 15.60 -18.41
N MET A 60 15.56 16.77 -18.22
CA MET A 60 16.13 18.06 -18.60
C MET A 60 17.40 18.36 -17.81
N ALA A 61 17.41 18.08 -16.50
CA ALA A 61 18.56 18.24 -15.63
C ALA A 61 19.74 17.36 -16.09
N ALA A 62 19.46 16.10 -16.43
CA ALA A 62 20.45 15.18 -16.99
C ALA A 62 21.00 15.68 -18.34
N PHE A 63 20.14 16.15 -19.24
CA PHE A 63 20.54 16.67 -20.56
C PHE A 63 21.35 17.97 -20.46
N GLY A 64 20.89 18.91 -19.63
CA GLY A 64 21.50 20.23 -19.46
C GLY A 64 22.70 20.23 -18.50
N ASN A 65 22.98 19.10 -17.84
CA ASN A 65 23.91 18.99 -16.72
C ASN A 65 23.67 20.10 -15.69
N ARG A 66 22.42 20.21 -15.20
CA ARG A 66 22.00 21.20 -14.21
C ARG A 66 21.34 20.55 -13.00
N PRO A 67 21.37 21.20 -11.82
CA PRO A 67 20.79 20.63 -10.61
C PRO A 67 19.29 20.33 -10.75
N LEU A 68 18.88 19.14 -10.30
CA LEU A 68 17.49 18.70 -10.26
C LEU A 68 16.57 19.65 -9.47
N CYS A 69 17.12 20.27 -8.43
CA CYS A 69 16.41 21.11 -7.48
C CYS A 69 17.24 22.36 -7.17
N GLN A 70 16.57 23.48 -6.94
CA GLN A 70 17.22 24.73 -6.52
C GLN A 70 17.87 24.60 -5.13
N ASP A 71 17.30 23.75 -4.27
CA ASP A 71 17.91 23.37 -3.01
C ASP A 71 18.87 22.20 -3.21
N THR A 72 20.13 22.52 -3.54
CA THR A 72 21.21 21.54 -3.70
C THR A 72 21.58 20.82 -2.41
N GLY A 73 21.06 21.27 -1.26
CA GLY A 73 21.01 20.52 0.00
C GLY A 73 22.26 20.61 0.87
N ILE A 74 22.14 20.14 2.12
CA ILE A 74 23.27 19.90 3.01
C ILE A 74 23.91 18.56 2.68
N ILE A 75 25.23 18.47 2.74
CA ILE A 75 25.94 17.23 2.43
C ILE A 75 26.03 16.36 3.68
N VAL A 76 25.56 15.12 3.56
CA VAL A 76 25.68 14.08 4.59
C VAL A 76 26.48 12.93 4.03
N VAL A 77 27.51 12.50 4.73
CA VAL A 77 28.40 11.41 4.32
C VAL A 77 28.49 10.37 5.43
N PHE A 78 28.05 9.14 5.13
CA PHE A 78 28.35 7.99 5.97
C PHE A 78 29.61 7.30 5.43
N VAL A 79 30.56 7.04 6.30
CA VAL A 79 31.86 6.45 5.98
C VAL A 79 32.05 5.18 6.78
N LYS A 80 32.39 4.08 6.09
CA LYS A 80 32.97 2.90 6.74
C LYS A 80 34.45 2.85 6.40
N LEU A 81 35.31 3.06 7.40
CA LEU A 81 36.76 3.10 7.23
C LEU A 81 37.36 1.77 7.70
N GLY A 82 38.00 1.05 6.78
CA GLY A 82 38.74 -0.17 7.06
C GLY A 82 39.93 0.05 7.99
N SER A 83 40.05 -0.77 9.03
CA SER A 83 41.11 -0.70 10.05
C SER A 83 42.54 -0.96 9.52
N HIS A 84 42.68 -1.45 8.29
CA HIS A 84 43.95 -1.67 7.59
C HIS A 84 44.15 -0.68 6.44
N LEU A 85 43.40 0.43 6.40
CA LEU A 85 43.58 1.52 5.45
C LEU A 85 44.12 2.76 6.18
N ILE A 86 45.20 3.32 5.66
CA ILE A 86 45.81 4.58 6.11
C ILE A 86 45.52 5.62 5.03
N ILE A 87 44.95 6.75 5.43
CA ILE A 87 44.76 7.90 4.56
C ILE A 87 46.06 8.71 4.60
N GLU A 88 46.70 8.90 3.45
CA GLU A 88 47.93 9.66 3.29
C GLU A 88 47.64 11.17 3.18
N GLY A 89 48.45 11.97 3.89
CA GLY A 89 48.37 13.43 3.91
C GLY A 89 48.17 13.99 5.33
N GLU A 90 48.25 15.32 5.44
CA GLU A 90 48.15 16.03 6.74
C GLU A 90 46.70 16.31 7.17
N LYS A 91 45.74 16.20 6.25
CA LYS A 91 44.34 16.55 6.47
C LYS A 91 43.56 15.37 7.03
N ASN A 92 42.69 15.64 7.99
CA ASN A 92 41.78 14.62 8.50
C ASN A 92 40.63 14.35 7.50
N LEU A 93 39.87 13.29 7.75
CA LEU A 93 38.79 12.85 6.87
C LEU A 93 37.71 13.93 6.65
N GLN A 94 37.34 14.71 7.68
CA GLN A 94 36.36 15.79 7.56
C GLN A 94 36.88 16.87 6.60
N GLU A 95 38.13 17.31 6.76
CA GLU A 95 38.74 18.33 5.91
C GLU A 95 38.83 17.88 4.45
N LEU A 96 39.17 16.61 4.21
CA LEU A 96 39.23 16.04 2.86
C LEU A 96 37.85 16.02 2.18
N ILE A 97 36.80 15.64 2.92
CA ILE A 97 35.42 15.67 2.42
C ILE A 97 34.98 17.12 2.15
N ASP A 98 35.26 18.05 3.06
CA ASP A 98 34.89 19.46 2.91
C ASP A 98 35.59 20.14 1.73
N ILE A 99 36.82 19.74 1.40
CA ILE A 99 37.48 20.18 0.16
C ILE A 99 36.69 19.73 -1.07
N GLY A 100 36.24 18.47 -1.11
CA GLY A 100 35.42 17.95 -2.19
C GLY A 100 34.08 18.68 -2.30
N VAL A 101 33.42 18.94 -1.16
CA VAL A 101 32.17 19.71 -1.09
C VAL A 101 32.37 21.13 -1.61
N ARG A 102 33.34 21.87 -1.08
CA ARG A 102 33.64 23.24 -1.51
C ARG A 102 33.85 23.30 -3.02
N ARG A 103 34.71 22.42 -3.56
CA ARG A 103 34.97 22.35 -5.00
C ARG A 103 33.71 22.08 -5.82
N ALA A 104 32.81 21.21 -5.34
CA ALA A 104 31.58 20.91 -6.05
C ALA A 104 30.63 22.11 -6.08
N TYR A 105 30.55 22.86 -4.98
CA TYR A 105 29.62 23.98 -4.86
C TYR A 105 30.11 25.26 -5.53
N THR A 106 31.42 25.45 -5.63
CA THR A 106 32.03 26.63 -6.26
C THR A 106 32.45 26.41 -7.70
N LEU A 107 32.06 25.29 -8.33
CA LEU A 107 32.39 24.96 -9.72
C LEU A 107 31.71 25.95 -10.69
N PRO A 108 32.46 26.79 -11.43
CA PRO A 108 31.86 27.79 -12.32
C PRO A 108 31.05 27.19 -13.48
N GLU A 109 31.43 26.00 -13.96
CA GLU A 109 30.82 25.34 -15.12
C GLU A 109 29.43 24.75 -14.80
N ASN A 110 29.15 24.48 -13.53
CA ASN A 110 27.88 23.98 -13.04
C ASN A 110 27.69 24.39 -11.56
N PRO A 111 27.35 25.67 -11.31
CA PRO A 111 27.23 26.18 -9.95
C PRO A 111 26.07 25.49 -9.21
N LEU A 112 26.32 25.18 -7.94
CA LEU A 112 25.33 24.67 -6.99
C LEU A 112 25.02 25.76 -5.96
N ARG A 113 23.90 25.64 -5.23
CA ARG A 113 23.49 26.66 -4.26
C ARG A 113 24.01 26.37 -2.85
N ALA A 114 24.95 27.17 -2.37
CA ALA A 114 25.38 27.13 -0.97
C ALA A 114 24.23 27.54 -0.03
N SER A 115 23.81 26.60 0.81
CA SER A 115 22.63 26.70 1.69
C SER A 115 22.97 26.53 3.18
N VAL A 116 24.23 26.24 3.52
CA VAL A 116 24.72 26.13 4.91
C VAL A 116 25.04 27.51 5.48
N VAL A 117 24.61 27.75 6.72
CA VAL A 117 24.85 28.99 7.48
C VAL A 117 25.72 28.73 8.71
N ALA A 118 26.65 29.63 9.00
CA ALA A 118 27.40 29.70 10.24
C ALA A 118 26.61 30.47 11.31
N ASN A 119 26.86 30.17 12.58
CA ASN A 119 26.19 30.78 13.74
C ASN A 119 24.65 30.72 13.64
N PRO A 120 24.06 29.51 13.55
CA PRO A 120 22.64 29.31 13.28
C PRO A 120 21.70 29.91 14.35
N GLU A 121 22.20 30.09 15.57
CA GLU A 121 21.53 30.71 16.72
C GLU A 121 21.49 32.24 16.68
N SER A 122 22.30 32.86 15.81
CA SER A 122 22.49 34.31 15.78
C SER A 122 22.50 34.88 14.36
N SER A 123 23.69 35.18 13.82
CA SER A 123 23.88 35.92 12.56
C SER A 123 23.48 35.14 11.32
N ARG A 124 23.53 33.79 11.35
CA ARG A 124 23.13 32.92 10.23
C ARG A 124 23.82 33.27 8.90
N ASN A 125 25.10 33.64 8.96
CA ASN A 125 25.87 34.04 7.78
C ASN A 125 26.04 32.86 6.82
N ASN A 126 25.74 33.05 5.52
CA ASN A 126 25.96 32.00 4.52
C ASN A 126 27.47 31.69 4.39
N THR A 127 27.81 30.40 4.36
CA THR A 127 29.19 29.89 4.23
C THR A 127 29.77 30.04 2.83
N LYS A 128 28.91 30.26 1.82
CA LYS A 128 29.21 30.48 0.40
C LYS A 128 29.77 29.27 -0.35
N ASP A 129 30.17 28.22 0.37
CA ASP A 129 30.71 26.98 -0.21
C ASP A 129 29.99 25.70 0.27
N ASN A 130 28.93 25.87 1.06
CA ASN A 130 28.10 24.79 1.60
C ASN A 130 28.81 23.85 2.59
N THR A 131 29.96 24.26 3.14
CA THR A 131 30.69 23.53 4.18
C THR A 131 30.32 24.02 5.58
N PRO A 132 30.52 23.23 6.65
CA PRO A 132 30.99 21.83 6.64
C PRO A 132 29.89 20.83 6.25
N ALA A 133 30.32 19.70 5.69
CA ALA A 133 29.49 18.51 5.53
C ALA A 133 29.29 17.79 6.86
N ILE A 134 28.19 17.04 6.99
CA ILE A 134 27.91 16.18 8.14
C ILE A 134 28.52 14.80 7.88
N VAL A 135 29.58 14.45 8.60
CA VAL A 135 30.31 13.18 8.40
C VAL A 135 30.09 12.23 9.57
N HIS A 136 29.60 11.01 9.27
CA HIS A 136 29.46 9.92 10.22
C HIS A 136 30.45 8.82 9.86
N THR A 137 31.39 8.50 10.76
CA THR A 137 32.43 7.49 10.49
C THR A 137 32.28 6.28 11.40
N GLU A 138 32.30 5.10 10.81
CA GLU A 138 32.35 3.79 11.48
C GLU A 138 33.66 3.10 11.11
N LEU A 139 34.41 2.62 12.10
CA LEU A 139 35.59 1.79 11.87
C LEU A 139 35.16 0.33 11.67
N VAL A 140 35.61 -0.28 10.58
CA VAL A 140 35.28 -1.66 10.22
C VAL A 140 36.55 -2.46 9.94
N THR A 141 36.48 -3.79 9.97
CA THR A 141 37.61 -4.61 9.52
C THR A 141 37.70 -4.57 7.99
N GLY A 142 38.89 -4.28 7.46
CA GLY A 142 39.13 -4.29 6.02
C GLY A 142 40.24 -3.31 5.62
N ASN A 143 40.51 -3.22 4.33
CA ASN A 143 41.49 -2.29 3.73
C ASN A 143 40.83 -1.40 2.65
N GLU A 144 39.53 -1.18 2.77
CA GLU A 144 38.73 -0.32 1.89
C GLU A 144 38.06 0.77 2.73
N ILE A 145 37.67 1.87 2.09
CA ILE A 145 36.82 2.90 2.66
C ILE A 145 35.57 3.04 1.79
N HIS A 146 34.38 2.92 2.41
CA HIS A 146 33.10 3.05 1.71
C HIS A 146 32.44 4.36 2.07
N PHE A 147 31.86 5.03 1.07
CA PHE A 147 31.17 6.30 1.19
C PHE A 147 29.73 6.18 0.71
N TRP A 148 28.79 6.57 1.56
CA TRP A 148 27.43 6.90 1.13
C TRP A 148 27.27 8.41 1.24
N VAL A 149 27.19 9.07 0.09
CA VAL A 149 27.12 10.52 -0.03
C VAL A 149 25.70 10.90 -0.41
N ALA A 150 25.08 11.81 0.33
CA ALA A 150 23.77 12.35 0.01
C ALA A 150 23.76 13.89 0.05
N ALA A 151 23.05 14.48 -0.91
CA ALA A 151 22.77 15.91 -0.96
C ALA A 151 21.34 16.17 -0.49
N LYS A 152 21.17 16.45 0.80
CA LYS A 152 19.88 16.42 1.48
C LYS A 152 19.19 17.78 1.49
N GLY A 153 18.04 17.89 0.81
CA GLY A 153 17.27 19.13 0.78
C GLY A 153 16.68 19.47 2.16
N GLY A 154 16.82 20.73 2.59
CA GLY A 154 16.36 21.20 3.89
C GLY A 154 14.84 21.05 4.07
N GLY A 155 14.08 21.12 2.99
CA GLY A 155 12.63 20.89 3.00
C GLY A 155 12.23 19.48 3.45
N SER A 156 13.02 18.46 3.10
CA SER A 156 12.81 17.08 3.57
C SER A 156 13.44 16.84 4.95
N GLU A 157 14.60 17.44 5.20
CA GLU A 157 15.31 17.30 6.47
C GLU A 157 14.46 17.76 7.66
N ASN A 158 13.82 18.92 7.51
CA ASN A 158 13.00 19.54 8.56
C ASN A 158 11.69 18.77 8.86
N LYS A 159 11.38 17.71 8.11
CA LYS A 159 10.20 16.87 8.33
C LYS A 159 10.51 15.59 9.12
N ALA A 160 11.76 15.40 9.54
CA ALA A 160 12.13 14.31 10.42
C ALA A 160 11.28 14.29 11.71
N LYS A 161 10.91 13.09 12.14
CA LYS A 161 10.19 12.81 13.39
C LYS A 161 10.97 11.80 14.21
N LEU A 162 11.00 11.98 15.51
CA LEU A 162 11.57 11.06 16.47
C LEU A 162 10.59 10.90 17.62
N ALA A 163 10.35 9.66 18.03
CA ALA A 163 9.64 9.33 19.26
C ALA A 163 10.37 8.21 19.98
N ILE A 164 10.29 8.22 21.31
CA ILE A 164 10.68 7.08 22.15
C ILE A 164 9.36 6.44 22.58
N LEU A 165 8.99 5.36 21.90
CA LEU A 165 7.76 4.65 22.16
C LEU A 165 7.95 3.71 23.36
N ASN A 166 6.84 3.32 24.00
CA ASN A 166 6.85 2.19 24.91
C ASN A 166 7.02 0.89 24.12
N PRO A 167 7.63 -0.17 24.69
CA PRO A 167 7.77 -1.46 24.00
C PRO A 167 6.45 -2.09 23.54
N SER A 168 5.33 -1.71 24.15
CA SER A 168 3.97 -2.16 23.80
C SER A 168 3.28 -1.33 22.72
N ASP A 169 3.82 -0.16 22.36
CA ASP A 169 3.18 0.74 21.42
C ASP A 169 3.33 0.23 19.98
N ASN A 170 2.37 0.59 19.12
CA ASN A 170 2.36 0.19 17.73
C ASN A 170 3.12 1.18 16.84
N ILE A 171 4.20 0.70 16.20
CA ILE A 171 5.03 1.49 15.28
C ILE A 171 4.22 1.96 14.06
N VAL A 172 3.31 1.13 13.55
CA VAL A 172 2.49 1.46 12.37
C VAL A 172 1.61 2.67 12.67
N ASP A 173 0.98 2.70 13.85
CA ASP A 173 0.12 3.81 14.26
C ASP A 173 0.92 5.11 14.37
N PHE A 174 2.10 5.08 15.01
CA PHE A 174 2.99 6.24 15.08
C PHE A 174 3.38 6.76 13.69
N VAL A 175 3.69 5.87 12.74
CA VAL A 175 4.05 6.26 11.37
C VAL A 175 2.85 6.89 10.66
N LEU A 176 1.68 6.27 10.70
CA LEU A 176 0.48 6.76 10.02
C LEU A 176 -0.04 8.08 10.60
N GLU A 177 0.16 8.32 11.90
CA GLU A 177 -0.11 9.62 12.51
C GLU A 177 0.93 10.69 12.13
N SER A 178 2.18 10.28 11.90
CA SER A 178 3.29 11.19 11.62
C SER A 178 3.28 11.69 10.18
N ILE A 179 2.95 10.84 9.20
CA ILE A 179 3.02 11.17 7.77
C ILE A 179 2.13 12.37 7.40
N PRO A 180 0.84 12.46 7.77
CA PRO A 180 0.02 13.64 7.49
C PRO A 180 0.59 14.92 8.11
N LYS A 181 1.18 14.83 9.32
CA LYS A 181 1.81 15.97 10.02
C LYS A 181 3.08 16.46 9.32
N MET A 182 3.68 15.69 8.41
CA MET A 182 4.78 16.16 7.58
C MET A 182 4.32 17.09 6.47
N GLY A 183 3.05 16.98 6.04
CA GLY A 183 2.48 17.76 4.94
C GLY A 183 3.22 17.55 3.61
N ALA A 184 3.01 18.45 2.66
CA ALA A 184 3.62 18.39 1.32
C ALA A 184 5.00 19.09 1.23
N GLY A 185 5.49 19.67 2.33
CA GLY A 185 6.74 20.46 2.36
C GLY A 185 7.99 19.71 1.89
N TRP A 186 8.00 18.38 2.03
CA TRP A 186 9.08 17.49 1.61
C TRP A 186 8.95 17.00 0.16
N CYS A 187 7.99 17.49 -0.62
CA CYS A 187 7.82 17.19 -2.05
C CYS A 187 7.62 15.69 -2.35
N PRO A 188 6.52 15.07 -1.86
CA PRO A 188 6.13 13.74 -2.31
C PRO A 188 5.81 13.71 -3.82
N PRO A 189 5.90 12.55 -4.49
CA PRO A 189 6.26 11.27 -3.90
C PRO A 189 7.78 11.12 -3.72
N GLY A 190 8.17 10.35 -2.71
CA GLY A 190 9.57 10.07 -2.40
C GLY A 190 9.70 8.85 -1.49
N VAL A 191 10.81 8.72 -0.76
CA VAL A 191 11.09 7.53 0.07
C VAL A 191 11.01 7.87 1.54
N ILE A 192 10.42 7.03 2.37
CA ILE A 192 10.42 7.21 3.84
C ILE A 192 11.44 6.25 4.45
N GLY A 193 12.41 6.79 5.19
CA GLY A 193 13.38 6.01 5.96
C GLY A 193 12.95 5.94 7.42
N ILE A 194 13.02 4.74 8.00
CA ILE A 194 12.58 4.44 9.35
C ILE A 194 13.72 3.71 10.08
N GLY A 195 14.10 4.24 11.23
CA GLY A 195 15.05 3.60 12.13
C GLY A 195 14.33 3.15 13.39
N ILE A 196 14.50 1.89 13.77
CA ILE A 196 13.80 1.28 14.91
C ILE A 196 14.82 0.69 15.88
N GLY A 197 14.75 1.07 17.15
CA GLY A 197 15.62 0.58 18.21
C GLY A 197 16.95 1.34 18.32
N GLY A 198 17.93 0.74 19.01
CA GLY A 198 19.11 1.45 19.51
C GLY A 198 18.74 2.51 20.54
N THR A 199 19.40 3.66 20.45
CA THR A 199 19.12 4.91 21.16
C THR A 199 18.52 5.95 20.21
N ALA A 200 18.10 7.11 20.72
CA ALA A 200 17.50 8.18 19.93
C ALA A 200 18.34 8.55 18.69
N GLU A 201 19.64 8.78 18.88
CA GLU A 201 20.59 9.12 17.84
C GLU A 201 20.80 7.96 16.85
N LYS A 202 20.88 6.71 17.33
CA LYS A 202 21.06 5.55 16.46
C LYS A 202 19.84 5.36 15.56
N ALA A 203 18.62 5.52 16.08
CA ALA A 203 17.39 5.46 15.28
C ALA A 203 17.39 6.52 14.17
N VAL A 204 17.76 7.77 14.48
CA VAL A 204 17.83 8.85 13.48
C VAL A 204 18.88 8.55 12.40
N LEU A 205 20.06 8.06 12.79
CA LEU A 205 21.12 7.72 11.83
C LEU A 205 20.73 6.56 10.92
N MET A 206 20.08 5.51 11.45
CA MET A 206 19.55 4.40 10.66
C MET A 206 18.45 4.84 9.69
N ALA A 207 17.49 5.66 10.17
CA ALA A 207 16.46 6.25 9.32
C ALA A 207 17.09 7.07 8.19
N LYS A 208 18.19 7.78 8.44
CA LYS A 208 18.90 8.57 7.43
C LYS A 208 19.66 7.71 6.45
N ARG A 209 20.44 6.73 6.93
CA ARG A 209 21.28 5.86 6.11
C ARG A 209 20.42 5.02 5.16
N SER A 210 19.34 4.44 5.67
CA SER A 210 18.45 3.58 4.88
C SER A 210 17.83 4.26 3.66
N LEU A 211 17.70 5.60 3.66
CA LEU A 211 17.26 6.38 2.49
C LEU A 211 18.22 6.33 1.29
N MET A 212 19.43 5.82 1.49
CA MET A 212 20.44 5.68 0.43
C MET A 212 20.46 4.27 -0.18
N ASP A 213 19.53 3.40 0.23
CA ASP A 213 19.35 2.06 -0.34
C ASP A 213 18.51 2.11 -1.63
N PRO A 214 18.76 1.19 -2.59
CA PRO A 214 18.03 1.17 -3.86
C PRO A 214 16.53 1.03 -3.66
N ILE A 215 15.71 1.75 -4.42
CA ILE A 215 14.25 1.62 -4.42
C ILE A 215 13.86 0.27 -5.03
N ASN A 216 13.38 -0.65 -4.18
CA ASN A 216 13.15 -2.05 -4.56
C ASN A 216 11.89 -2.64 -3.91
N ILE A 217 10.91 -1.80 -3.58
CA ILE A 217 9.64 -2.28 -3.00
C ILE A 217 8.91 -3.23 -3.95
N ARG A 218 9.02 -3.03 -5.27
CA ARG A 218 8.39 -3.90 -6.28
C ARG A 218 8.96 -5.31 -6.26
N GLU A 219 10.28 -5.43 -6.25
CA GLU A 219 10.96 -6.73 -6.11
C GLU A 219 10.53 -7.43 -4.81
N LEU A 220 10.40 -6.68 -3.71
CA LEU A 220 9.92 -7.23 -2.45
C LEU A 220 8.43 -7.66 -2.51
N MET A 221 7.58 -6.92 -3.20
CA MET A 221 6.18 -7.29 -3.41
C MET A 221 6.04 -8.57 -4.24
N GLU A 222 6.87 -8.73 -5.28
CA GLU A 222 6.88 -9.90 -6.16
C GLU A 222 7.43 -11.15 -5.45
N LYS A 223 8.52 -10.98 -4.68
CA LYS A 223 9.14 -12.06 -3.90
C LYS A 223 8.29 -12.47 -2.69
N GLY A 224 7.58 -11.52 -2.08
CA GLY A 224 6.94 -11.66 -0.78
C GLY A 224 7.93 -11.43 0.38
N ALA A 225 7.39 -11.06 1.55
CA ALA A 225 8.19 -10.82 2.75
C ALA A 225 8.62 -12.15 3.42
N GLU A 226 9.89 -12.27 3.75
CA GLU A 226 10.49 -13.43 4.42
C GLU A 226 10.76 -13.19 5.91
N ASN A 227 10.77 -11.92 6.35
CA ASN A 227 11.03 -11.55 7.74
C ASN A 227 10.10 -10.45 8.26
N PRO A 228 10.03 -10.23 9.60
CA PRO A 228 9.12 -9.23 10.18
C PRO A 228 9.36 -7.79 9.70
N VAL A 229 10.61 -7.41 9.39
CA VAL A 229 10.94 -6.07 8.92
C VAL A 229 10.43 -5.84 7.51
N GLU A 230 10.57 -6.84 6.63
CA GLU A 230 10.00 -6.81 5.28
C GLU A 230 8.47 -6.76 5.30
N LYS A 231 7.84 -7.52 6.20
CA LYS A 231 6.39 -7.48 6.38
C LYS A 231 5.93 -6.08 6.82
N LEU A 232 6.61 -5.49 7.80
CA LEU A 232 6.33 -4.13 8.26
C LEU A 232 6.55 -3.09 7.15
N ARG A 233 7.59 -3.26 6.33
CA ARG A 233 7.91 -2.39 5.20
C ARG A 233 6.79 -2.40 4.15
N LEU A 234 6.30 -3.58 3.76
CA LEU A 234 5.19 -3.73 2.82
C LEU A 234 3.89 -3.13 3.38
N GLU A 235 3.59 -3.43 4.65
CA GLU A 235 2.41 -2.92 5.35
C GLU A 235 2.42 -1.38 5.41
N LEU A 236 3.54 -0.77 5.78
CA LEU A 236 3.67 0.69 5.84
C LEU A 236 3.58 1.32 4.45
N HIS A 237 4.24 0.75 3.44
CA HIS A 237 4.16 1.26 2.07
C HIS A 237 2.71 1.28 1.57
N GLU A 238 1.95 0.21 1.79
CA GLU A 238 0.54 0.15 1.44
C GLU A 238 -0.29 1.17 2.22
N LYS A 239 -0.22 1.13 3.56
CA LYS A 239 -1.07 1.97 4.42
C LYS A 239 -0.78 3.47 4.24
N ILE A 240 0.47 3.86 4.01
CA ILE A 240 0.83 5.27 3.75
C ILE A 240 0.20 5.75 2.45
N ASN A 241 0.28 4.97 1.37
CA ASN A 241 -0.33 5.35 0.09
C ASN A 241 -1.86 5.37 0.15
N LYS A 242 -2.48 4.53 0.99
CA LYS A 242 -3.92 4.58 1.28
C LYS A 242 -4.40 5.81 2.05
N LEU A 243 -3.49 6.65 2.58
CA LEU A 243 -3.86 7.94 3.16
C LEU A 243 -4.38 8.94 2.10
N GLY A 244 -4.17 8.65 0.81
CA GLY A 244 -4.68 9.46 -0.29
C GLY A 244 -3.96 10.80 -0.49
N ILE A 245 -2.87 11.07 0.23
CA ILE A 245 -2.15 12.37 0.19
C ILE A 245 -1.65 12.68 -1.23
N GLY A 246 -1.17 11.66 -1.95
CA GLY A 246 -0.69 11.79 -3.34
C GLY A 246 0.56 12.64 -3.54
N ALA A 247 0.94 12.84 -4.80
CA ALA A 247 2.06 13.68 -5.19
C ALA A 247 1.81 15.14 -4.80
N GLN A 248 2.83 15.80 -4.25
CA GLN A 248 2.79 17.19 -3.75
C GLN A 248 1.67 17.48 -2.73
N GLY A 249 1.02 16.46 -2.15
CA GLY A 249 -0.15 16.64 -1.29
C GLY A 249 -1.42 17.07 -2.02
N LEU A 250 -1.49 16.88 -3.34
CA LEU A 250 -2.61 17.28 -4.19
C LEU A 250 -3.78 16.27 -4.17
N GLY A 251 -3.64 15.17 -3.44
CA GLY A 251 -4.55 14.02 -3.51
C GLY A 251 -4.18 13.07 -4.64
N GLY A 252 -4.02 11.79 -4.34
CA GLY A 252 -3.66 10.79 -5.35
C GLY A 252 -3.29 9.44 -4.74
N LEU A 253 -2.84 8.53 -5.60
CA LEU A 253 -2.54 7.15 -5.23
C LEU A 253 -1.14 6.94 -4.64
N THR A 254 -0.18 7.81 -5.00
CA THR A 254 1.22 7.63 -4.57
C THR A 254 1.73 8.82 -3.77
N THR A 255 1.95 8.59 -2.47
CA THR A 255 2.65 9.50 -1.55
C THR A 255 4.10 9.05 -1.32
N VAL A 256 4.34 7.74 -1.29
CA VAL A 256 5.67 7.16 -1.13
C VAL A 256 5.95 6.16 -2.24
N LEU A 257 7.17 6.22 -2.77
CA LEU A 257 7.72 5.27 -3.75
C LEU A 257 8.26 4.01 -3.07
N ASP A 258 8.74 4.14 -1.84
CA ASP A 258 9.30 3.06 -1.03
C ASP A 258 9.29 3.47 0.46
N VAL A 259 9.36 2.49 1.34
CA VAL A 259 9.66 2.63 2.76
C VAL A 259 10.93 1.85 3.04
N LYS A 260 11.91 2.43 3.73
CA LYS A 260 13.15 1.76 4.13
C LYS A 260 13.17 1.63 5.63
N ILE A 261 13.47 0.43 6.13
CA ILE A 261 13.48 0.15 7.57
C ILE A 261 14.83 -0.46 7.92
N GLU A 262 15.51 0.16 8.89
CA GLU A 262 16.72 -0.37 9.49
C GLU A 262 16.51 -0.49 11.00
N THR A 263 16.91 -1.61 11.58
CA THR A 263 16.63 -1.96 12.98
C THR A 263 17.91 -2.22 13.77
N TYR A 264 17.90 -1.91 15.07
CA TYR A 264 19.01 -2.21 15.97
C TYR A 264 18.50 -2.69 17.35
N PRO A 265 19.24 -3.56 18.06
CA PRO A 265 18.91 -3.91 19.44
C PRO A 265 18.73 -2.67 20.32
N THR A 266 17.75 -2.68 21.23
CA THR A 266 17.44 -1.54 22.10
C THR A 266 17.30 -1.98 23.55
N HIS A 267 17.32 -1.03 24.47
CA HIS A 267 17.09 -1.28 25.89
C HIS A 267 15.65 -1.74 26.12
N ALA A 268 15.44 -2.74 26.99
CA ALA A 268 14.13 -3.38 27.18
C ALA A 268 12.97 -2.42 27.55
N ALA A 269 13.29 -1.27 28.14
CA ALA A 269 12.31 -0.24 28.52
C ALA A 269 12.06 0.84 27.46
N SER A 270 12.65 0.75 26.26
CA SER A 270 12.60 1.82 25.26
C SER A 270 12.44 1.28 23.86
N LEU A 271 11.67 2.00 23.03
CA LEU A 271 11.57 1.73 21.60
C LEU A 271 11.75 3.03 20.80
N PRO A 272 13.00 3.49 20.58
CA PRO A 272 13.26 4.65 19.73
C PRO A 272 12.83 4.39 18.29
N VAL A 273 12.05 5.29 17.71
CA VAL A 273 11.63 5.25 16.31
C VAL A 273 11.82 6.61 15.67
N ALA A 274 12.58 6.65 14.58
CA ALA A 274 12.76 7.85 13.77
C ALA A 274 12.20 7.66 12.37
N ILE A 275 11.58 8.70 11.82
CA ILE A 275 11.03 8.73 10.46
C ILE A 275 11.62 9.93 9.73
N ILE A 276 12.26 9.70 8.58
CA ILE A 276 12.91 10.75 7.79
C ILE A 276 12.47 10.59 6.32
N PRO A 277 11.84 11.61 5.71
CA PRO A 277 11.51 11.56 4.30
C PRO A 277 12.72 11.90 3.41
N ASN A 278 12.75 11.30 2.22
CA ASN A 278 13.56 11.71 1.08
C ASN A 278 12.64 12.24 -0.02
N CYS A 279 12.89 13.48 -0.44
CA CYS A 279 12.04 14.17 -1.41
C CYS A 279 12.20 13.64 -2.84
N ALA A 280 11.36 14.16 -3.74
CA ALA A 280 11.47 13.97 -5.17
C ALA A 280 12.86 14.34 -5.78
N ALA A 281 13.68 15.14 -5.09
CA ALA A 281 15.10 15.30 -5.40
C ALA A 281 15.93 14.25 -4.63
N THR A 282 15.78 12.98 -5.00
CA THR A 282 16.50 11.86 -4.37
C THR A 282 17.92 11.81 -4.91
N ARG A 283 18.88 12.24 -4.08
CA ARG A 283 20.28 12.46 -4.50
C ARG A 283 21.23 11.78 -3.54
N HIS A 284 21.65 10.58 -3.88
CA HIS A 284 22.68 9.86 -3.16
C HIS A 284 23.47 8.95 -4.08
N ILE A 285 24.67 8.58 -3.65
CA ILE A 285 25.52 7.62 -4.33
C ILE A 285 26.36 6.87 -3.31
N HIS A 286 26.65 5.61 -3.62
CA HIS A 286 27.56 4.77 -2.86
C HIS A 286 28.76 4.40 -3.72
N PHE A 287 29.96 4.53 -3.16
CA PHE A 287 31.19 4.05 -3.78
C PHE A 287 32.20 3.62 -2.72
N ALA A 288 33.17 2.81 -3.11
CA ALA A 288 34.28 2.38 -2.27
C ALA A 288 35.60 2.80 -2.91
N LEU A 289 36.58 3.13 -2.08
CA LEU A 289 37.96 3.32 -2.50
C LEU A 289 38.80 2.22 -1.86
N ASN A 290 39.54 1.52 -2.70
CA ASN A 290 40.47 0.50 -2.27
C ASN A 290 41.80 0.61 -3.02
N ASP A 291 42.07 1.64 -3.81
CA ASP A 291 43.33 1.89 -4.50
C ASP A 291 43.41 3.37 -4.92
N GLU A 292 44.34 3.71 -5.79
CA GLU A 292 44.50 5.07 -6.30
C GLU A 292 43.45 5.46 -7.36
N LYS A 293 42.56 4.56 -7.76
CA LYS A 293 41.58 4.82 -8.81
C LYS A 293 40.42 5.63 -8.26
N ILE A 294 40.28 6.85 -8.79
CA ILE A 294 39.10 7.68 -8.57
C ILE A 294 37.90 7.02 -9.28
N PRO A 295 36.72 6.89 -8.63
CA PRO A 295 35.53 6.32 -9.22
C PRO A 295 35.05 7.17 -10.39
N GLU A 296 34.62 6.49 -11.45
CA GLU A 296 33.94 7.11 -12.58
C GLU A 296 32.43 6.90 -12.44
N PHE A 297 31.69 7.99 -12.47
CA PHE A 297 30.23 7.97 -12.41
C PHE A 297 29.68 8.25 -13.81
N SER A 298 29.30 7.20 -14.52
CA SER A 298 28.76 7.32 -15.86
C SER A 298 27.29 7.74 -15.81
N PRO A 299 26.89 8.85 -16.47
CA PRO A 299 25.48 9.21 -16.59
C PRO A 299 24.68 8.08 -17.23
N PRO A 300 23.45 7.79 -16.75
CA PRO A 300 22.56 6.87 -17.44
C PRO A 300 22.21 7.40 -18.84
N SER A 301 21.85 6.50 -19.76
CA SER A 301 21.46 6.91 -21.10
C SER A 301 20.18 7.74 -21.06
N LEU A 302 20.11 8.84 -21.83
CA LEU A 302 18.89 9.66 -21.90
C LEU A 302 17.67 8.91 -22.46
N ASN A 303 17.91 7.77 -23.13
CA ASN A 303 16.85 6.87 -23.60
C ASN A 303 16.19 6.08 -22.46
N GLU A 304 16.77 6.07 -21.26
CA GLU A 304 16.21 5.41 -20.08
C GLU A 304 15.09 6.24 -19.42
N TRP A 305 14.97 7.53 -19.72
CA TRP A 305 13.86 8.33 -19.22
C TRP A 305 12.60 8.02 -20.01
N PRO A 306 11.48 7.73 -19.33
CA PRO A 306 10.22 7.50 -20.00
C PRO A 306 9.75 8.79 -20.69
N ILE A 307 9.05 8.61 -21.81
CA ILE A 307 8.26 9.69 -22.40
C ILE A 307 6.97 9.79 -21.61
N VAL A 308 6.81 10.88 -20.87
CA VAL A 308 5.62 11.15 -20.05
C VAL A 308 4.99 12.47 -20.46
N GLY A 309 3.67 12.48 -20.49
CA GLY A 309 2.82 13.64 -20.81
C GLY A 309 2.88 14.12 -22.26
N GLU A 310 1.78 13.89 -22.97
CA GLU A 310 1.44 14.55 -24.24
C GLU A 310 1.27 16.07 -24.04
N GLU A 311 1.21 16.86 -25.13
CA GLU A 311 1.00 18.32 -25.06
C GLU A 311 -0.24 18.69 -24.21
N ASP A 312 -1.26 17.83 -24.23
CA ASP A 312 -2.52 18.02 -23.50
C ASP A 312 -2.42 17.90 -21.97
N GLU A 313 -1.43 17.15 -21.43
CA GLU A 313 -1.27 17.00 -19.96
C GLU A 313 -0.82 18.31 -19.29
N PHE A 314 -0.22 19.23 -20.04
CA PHE A 314 0.28 20.53 -19.58
C PHE A 314 -0.67 21.69 -19.88
N LEU A 315 -1.84 21.40 -20.45
CA LEU A 315 -2.87 22.41 -20.66
C LEU A 315 -3.34 22.96 -19.32
N GLY A 316 -3.26 24.28 -19.23
CA GLY A 316 -3.82 25.10 -18.17
C GLY A 316 -4.39 26.38 -18.77
N THR A 317 -5.24 27.06 -18.03
CA THR A 317 -5.74 28.37 -18.43
C THR A 317 -4.57 29.33 -18.51
N ILE A 318 -4.38 29.97 -19.66
CA ILE A 318 -3.36 31.01 -19.82
C ILE A 318 -3.84 32.24 -19.03
N VAL A 319 -2.98 32.73 -18.15
CA VAL A 319 -3.25 33.89 -17.30
C VAL A 319 -2.24 35.00 -17.61
N ASP A 320 -2.75 36.16 -18.01
CA ASP A 320 -1.94 37.38 -18.18
C ASP A 320 -1.89 38.17 -16.86
N LEU A 321 -0.79 38.04 -16.14
CA LEU A 321 -0.55 38.68 -14.85
C LEU A 321 -0.40 40.20 -14.92
N ASP A 322 -0.10 40.76 -16.10
CA ASP A 322 0.06 42.21 -16.23
C ASP A 322 -1.29 42.93 -16.38
N HIS A 323 -2.35 42.21 -16.76
CA HIS A 323 -3.72 42.71 -16.90
C HIS A 323 -4.74 42.01 -15.99
N ILE A 324 -4.30 41.16 -15.06
CA ILE A 324 -5.16 40.36 -14.19
C ILE A 324 -6.01 41.22 -13.26
N THR A 325 -7.29 40.84 -13.08
CA THR A 325 -8.23 41.52 -12.18
C THR A 325 -8.63 40.65 -10.99
N LYS A 326 -9.15 41.28 -9.93
CA LYS A 326 -9.68 40.53 -8.78
C LYS A 326 -10.89 39.68 -9.17
N GLU A 327 -11.70 40.16 -10.11
CA GLU A 327 -12.87 39.45 -10.62
C GLU A 327 -12.45 38.15 -11.31
N GLU A 328 -11.41 38.18 -12.15
CA GLU A 328 -10.89 36.97 -12.79
C GLU A 328 -10.35 35.96 -11.77
N ILE A 329 -9.55 36.43 -10.81
CA ILE A 329 -8.99 35.59 -9.73
C ILE A 329 -10.10 34.96 -8.89
N SER A 330 -11.21 35.67 -8.65
CA SER A 330 -12.35 35.16 -7.88
C SER A 330 -13.08 33.99 -8.56
N GLY A 331 -12.91 33.84 -9.88
CA GLY A 331 -13.45 32.73 -10.65
C GLY A 331 -12.63 31.45 -10.58
N TRP A 332 -11.37 31.53 -10.11
CA TRP A 332 -10.48 30.38 -9.99
C TRP A 332 -10.90 29.45 -8.85
N LYS A 333 -10.79 28.15 -9.09
CA LYS A 333 -11.14 27.10 -8.12
C LYS A 333 -9.92 26.34 -7.68
N SER A 334 -9.94 25.89 -6.42
CA SER A 334 -8.92 24.99 -5.90
C SER A 334 -8.75 23.76 -6.80
N GLY A 335 -7.52 23.49 -7.22
CA GLY A 335 -7.16 22.43 -8.18
C GLY A 335 -7.04 22.87 -9.64
N ASP A 336 -7.45 24.09 -10.00
CA ASP A 336 -7.30 24.61 -11.37
C ASP A 336 -5.83 24.67 -11.78
N ARG A 337 -5.56 24.38 -13.06
CA ARG A 337 -4.25 24.44 -13.70
C ARG A 337 -4.10 25.75 -14.46
N LEU A 338 -3.05 26.50 -14.17
CA LEU A 338 -2.78 27.80 -14.79
C LEU A 338 -1.40 27.84 -15.45
N LEU A 339 -1.29 28.61 -16.53
CA LEU A 339 -0.05 28.95 -17.21
C LEU A 339 0.15 30.46 -17.11
N LEU A 340 1.04 30.89 -16.21
CA LEU A 340 1.24 32.30 -15.92
C LEU A 340 2.14 32.97 -16.97
N ARG A 341 1.72 34.14 -17.45
CA ARG A 341 2.49 35.04 -18.32
C ARG A 341 2.53 36.44 -17.70
N GLY A 342 3.67 37.12 -17.77
CA GLY A 342 3.84 38.48 -17.25
C GLY A 342 4.77 38.55 -16.04
N LYS A 343 4.64 39.60 -15.23
CA LYS A 343 5.61 39.90 -14.16
C LYS A 343 5.24 39.33 -12.79
N ILE A 344 6.22 38.72 -12.12
CA ILE A 344 6.13 38.28 -10.71
C ILE A 344 7.31 38.79 -9.88
N ILE A 345 7.08 39.01 -8.60
CA ILE A 345 8.10 39.45 -7.64
C ILE A 345 8.58 38.25 -6.84
N THR A 346 9.88 38.11 -6.56
CA THR A 346 10.37 37.05 -5.67
C THR A 346 10.47 37.52 -4.24
N GLY A 347 10.37 36.60 -3.29
CA GLY A 347 10.71 36.90 -1.89
C GLY A 347 10.49 35.69 -1.01
N ARG A 348 11.37 35.49 -0.01
CA ARG A 348 11.25 34.37 0.94
C ARG A 348 11.64 34.81 2.35
N ASP A 349 12.11 33.88 3.18
CA ASP A 349 12.26 34.02 4.64
C ASP A 349 12.85 35.38 5.09
N ALA A 350 14.06 35.74 4.65
CA ALA A 350 14.75 36.97 5.05
C ALA A 350 14.11 38.23 4.45
N ALA A 351 13.73 38.19 3.18
CA ALA A 351 13.06 39.31 2.52
C ALA A 351 11.69 39.62 3.16
N HIS A 352 10.88 38.60 3.47
CA HIS A 352 9.59 38.78 4.15
C HIS A 352 9.74 39.35 5.54
N LYS A 353 10.73 38.87 6.31
CA LYS A 353 11.05 39.44 7.62
C LYS A 353 11.38 40.92 7.48
N ARG A 354 12.29 41.28 6.57
CA ARG A 354 12.72 42.67 6.37
C ARG A 354 11.58 43.58 5.89
N MET A 355 10.76 43.11 4.95
CA MET A 355 9.55 43.85 4.52
C MET A 355 8.57 44.05 5.67
N THR A 356 8.32 43.01 6.47
CA THR A 356 7.38 43.09 7.60
C THR A 356 7.89 44.02 8.70
N ASP A 357 9.18 44.01 9.00
CA ASP A 357 9.79 44.91 9.99
C ASP A 357 9.64 46.37 9.55
N LEU A 358 9.91 46.68 8.27
CA LEU A 358 9.69 48.03 7.71
C LEU A 358 8.22 48.47 7.82
N LEU A 359 7.27 47.60 7.46
CA LEU A 359 5.83 47.90 7.54
C LEU A 359 5.37 48.13 8.99
N LYS A 360 5.90 47.37 9.96
CA LYS A 360 5.61 47.56 11.39
C LYS A 360 6.17 48.88 11.93
N GLU A 361 7.28 49.34 11.38
CA GLU A 361 7.87 50.65 11.68
C GLU A 361 7.15 51.80 10.95
N GLY A 362 6.13 51.52 10.12
CA GLY A 362 5.44 52.52 9.31
C GLY A 362 6.27 53.05 8.14
N LYS A 363 7.33 52.34 7.74
CA LYS A 363 8.19 52.68 6.60
C LYS A 363 7.68 52.01 5.32
N GLU A 364 7.93 52.64 4.19
CA GLU A 364 7.69 52.05 2.88
C GLU A 364 8.67 50.89 2.61
N ILE A 365 8.18 49.85 1.92
CA ILE A 365 9.01 48.76 1.42
C ILE A 365 9.57 49.14 0.04
N PRO A 366 10.80 48.72 -0.31
CA PRO A 366 11.47 49.14 -1.55
C PRO A 366 10.96 48.40 -2.81
N VAL A 367 9.73 47.91 -2.81
CA VAL A 367 9.11 47.15 -3.90
C VAL A 367 7.59 47.37 -3.91
N ASP A 368 7.00 47.57 -5.08
CA ASP A 368 5.55 47.65 -5.25
C ASP A 368 4.95 46.25 -5.47
N LEU A 369 4.09 45.82 -4.54
CA LEU A 369 3.38 44.53 -4.63
C LEU A 369 1.90 44.70 -5.03
N LYS A 370 1.42 45.93 -5.22
CA LYS A 370 0.02 46.19 -5.52
C LYS A 370 -0.37 45.58 -6.87
N GLY A 371 -1.38 44.72 -6.87
CA GLY A 371 -1.81 44.07 -8.11
C GLY A 371 -0.85 42.98 -8.60
N LYS A 372 0.14 42.56 -7.80
CA LYS A 372 1.19 41.62 -8.22
C LYS A 372 1.08 40.27 -7.52
N PHE A 373 1.89 39.33 -7.99
CA PHE A 373 2.10 38.02 -7.38
C PHE A 373 3.51 37.92 -6.83
N ILE A 374 3.65 37.26 -5.67
CA ILE A 374 4.95 36.99 -5.05
C ILE A 374 5.31 35.51 -5.11
N TYR A 375 6.50 35.19 -5.62
CA TYR A 375 7.02 33.83 -5.76
C TYR A 375 8.10 33.53 -4.71
N TYR A 376 7.84 32.48 -3.91
CA TYR A 376 8.73 32.02 -2.86
C TYR A 376 9.84 31.16 -3.44
N VAL A 377 10.94 31.78 -3.84
CA VAL A 377 12.07 31.11 -4.50
C VAL A 377 13.41 31.65 -4.00
N GLY A 378 14.41 30.78 -4.01
CA GLY A 378 15.82 31.15 -3.93
C GLY A 378 16.55 30.41 -5.05
N PRO A 379 16.75 31.05 -6.21
CA PRO A 379 17.24 30.38 -7.42
C PRO A 379 18.71 29.95 -7.28
N VAL A 380 19.12 29.04 -8.14
CA VAL A 380 20.55 28.77 -8.41
C VAL A 380 21.07 29.84 -9.37
N ASP A 381 22.34 30.18 -9.27
CA ASP A 381 22.98 31.09 -10.21
C ASP A 381 22.93 30.54 -11.65
N PRO A 382 22.71 31.39 -12.67
CA PRO A 382 22.79 30.99 -14.06
C PRO A 382 24.22 30.58 -14.42
N LYS A 383 24.36 29.66 -15.38
CA LYS A 383 25.65 29.23 -15.87
C LYS A 383 26.35 30.37 -16.62
N PRO A 384 27.56 30.80 -16.18
CA PRO A 384 28.29 31.88 -16.83
C PRO A 384 28.53 31.59 -18.32
N GLY A 385 28.41 32.64 -19.15
CA GLY A 385 28.65 32.53 -20.59
C GLY A 385 27.58 31.79 -21.39
N THR A 386 26.41 31.53 -20.81
CA THR A 386 25.26 30.91 -21.50
C THR A 386 24.09 31.89 -21.61
N SER A 387 23.05 31.53 -22.38
CA SER A 387 21.79 32.27 -22.45
C SER A 387 20.84 31.97 -21.28
N GLU A 388 21.30 31.27 -20.23
CA GLU A 388 20.51 30.95 -19.05
C GLU A 388 20.20 32.24 -18.28
N VAL A 389 18.90 32.59 -18.19
CA VAL A 389 18.44 33.80 -17.48
C VAL A 389 18.58 33.64 -15.97
N VAL A 390 18.28 32.44 -15.48
CA VAL A 390 18.36 32.04 -14.07
C VAL A 390 18.59 30.53 -14.03
N GLY A 391 19.34 30.05 -13.05
CA GLY A 391 19.48 28.61 -12.80
C GLY A 391 18.17 27.97 -12.31
N PRO A 392 18.20 26.67 -11.93
CA PRO A 392 17.05 26.01 -11.32
C PRO A 392 16.36 26.87 -10.24
N ALA A 393 15.05 27.09 -10.40
CA ALA A 393 14.30 28.12 -9.69
C ALA A 393 12.95 27.58 -9.18
N GLY A 394 12.97 26.42 -8.53
CA GLY A 394 11.78 25.79 -7.97
C GLY A 394 11.25 26.47 -6.69
N PRO A 395 10.01 26.16 -6.29
CA PRO A 395 9.34 26.81 -5.17
C PRO A 395 9.91 26.38 -3.81
N THR A 396 9.70 27.24 -2.83
CA THR A 396 10.02 27.04 -1.42
C THR A 396 8.75 26.84 -0.58
N THR A 397 8.85 26.11 0.55
CA THR A 397 7.73 25.79 1.43
C THR A 397 7.03 27.06 1.93
N ALA A 398 5.76 27.23 1.55
CA ALA A 398 5.00 28.44 1.81
C ALA A 398 4.67 28.65 3.29
N THR A 399 4.45 27.57 4.06
CA THR A 399 4.08 27.62 5.49
C THR A 399 5.04 28.48 6.34
N ARG A 400 6.30 28.64 5.91
CA ARG A 400 7.27 29.47 6.64
C ARG A 400 7.00 30.97 6.54
N MET A 401 6.24 31.39 5.53
CA MET A 401 5.82 32.77 5.30
C MET A 401 4.46 33.11 5.93
N ASP A 402 3.75 32.11 6.48
CA ASP A 402 2.39 32.27 7.05
C ASP A 402 2.34 33.42 8.08
N LYS A 403 3.31 33.46 9.00
CA LYS A 403 3.41 34.51 10.04
C LYS A 403 3.59 35.94 9.52
N PHE A 404 3.93 36.12 8.25
CA PHE A 404 4.08 37.45 7.61
C PHE A 404 2.90 37.81 6.72
N THR A 405 2.05 36.83 6.37
CA THR A 405 1.11 36.93 5.25
C THR A 405 0.05 37.98 5.49
N GLU A 406 -0.54 38.03 6.68
CA GLU A 406 -1.55 39.04 7.03
C GLU A 406 -1.01 40.46 6.90
N ILE A 407 0.19 40.73 7.44
CA ILE A 407 0.80 42.07 7.38
C ILE A 407 1.08 42.47 5.93
N ILE A 408 1.60 41.56 5.11
CA ILE A 408 1.89 41.85 3.70
C ILE A 408 0.58 42.11 2.94
N LEU A 409 -0.43 41.24 3.05
CA LEU A 409 -1.70 41.40 2.34
C LEU A 409 -2.42 42.69 2.73
N LYS A 410 -2.46 42.99 4.04
CA LYS A 410 -3.10 44.19 4.59
C LYS A 410 -2.51 45.49 4.04
N ASN A 411 -1.20 45.57 3.87
CA ASN A 411 -0.51 46.83 3.59
C ASN A 411 -0.13 47.03 2.12
N THR A 412 -0.18 45.99 1.28
CA THR A 412 0.44 46.06 -0.05
C THR A 412 -0.51 45.86 -1.23
N GLY A 413 -1.70 45.27 -1.02
CA GLY A 413 -2.62 44.98 -2.13
C GLY A 413 -2.13 43.87 -3.07
N LEU A 414 -1.25 43.00 -2.59
CA LEU A 414 -0.80 41.78 -3.26
C LEU A 414 -1.99 40.88 -3.64
N LEU A 415 -2.04 40.41 -4.88
CA LEU A 415 -3.13 39.58 -5.39
C LEU A 415 -2.95 38.09 -5.07
N GLY A 416 -1.72 37.59 -5.14
CA GLY A 416 -1.48 36.19 -4.87
C GLY A 416 -0.05 35.83 -4.53
N MET A 417 0.10 34.61 -4.06
CA MET A 417 1.39 34.04 -3.63
C MET A 417 1.62 32.74 -4.37
N ILE A 418 2.88 32.44 -4.70
CA ILE A 418 3.29 31.23 -5.40
C ILE A 418 4.34 30.51 -4.55
N GLY A 419 4.12 29.24 -4.24
CA GLY A 419 5.04 28.46 -3.41
C GLY A 419 4.91 26.96 -3.61
N LYS A 420 5.14 26.20 -2.54
CA LYS A 420 4.80 24.76 -2.45
C LYS A 420 4.28 24.43 -1.05
N ALA A 421 3.57 23.31 -0.97
CA ALA A 421 2.93 22.76 0.23
C ALA A 421 1.73 23.56 0.75
N GLU A 422 1.08 23.01 1.76
CA GLU A 422 -0.09 23.55 2.43
C GLU A 422 0.21 24.86 3.20
N ARG A 423 -0.87 25.63 3.44
CA ARG A 423 -0.88 26.84 4.28
C ARG A 423 -1.60 26.51 5.59
N SER A 424 -1.27 27.22 6.67
CA SER A 424 -1.99 27.07 7.94
C SER A 424 -3.47 27.46 7.79
N LYS A 425 -4.33 26.97 8.68
CA LYS A 425 -5.77 27.29 8.65
C LYS A 425 -6.01 28.80 8.81
N GLU A 426 -5.23 29.44 9.68
CA GLU A 426 -5.26 30.89 9.90
C GLU A 426 -4.90 31.62 8.61
N THR A 427 -3.86 31.16 7.91
CA THR A 427 -3.42 31.78 6.67
C THR A 427 -4.39 31.57 5.51
N VAL A 428 -5.05 30.41 5.45
CA VAL A 428 -6.16 30.17 4.50
C VAL A 428 -7.30 31.15 4.73
N GLN A 429 -7.64 31.40 6.00
CA GLN A 429 -8.64 32.40 6.36
C GLN A 429 -8.18 33.81 5.96
N THR A 430 -6.92 34.17 6.21
CA THR A 430 -6.36 35.46 5.76
C THR A 430 -6.43 35.61 4.23
N ILE A 431 -6.09 34.57 3.46
CA ILE A 431 -6.18 34.59 2.00
C ILE A 431 -7.61 34.93 1.55
N LYS A 432 -8.60 34.30 2.19
CA LYS A 432 -10.03 34.57 1.96
C LYS A 432 -10.42 36.00 2.33
N ASP A 433 -10.04 36.47 3.52
CA ASP A 433 -10.43 37.79 4.04
C ASP A 433 -9.96 38.95 3.14
N TYR A 434 -8.81 38.78 2.48
CA TYR A 434 -8.26 39.78 1.57
C TYR A 434 -8.63 39.55 0.09
N GLY A 435 -9.37 38.47 -0.22
CA GLY A 435 -9.69 38.08 -1.59
C GLY A 435 -8.45 37.80 -2.43
N SER A 436 -7.44 37.18 -1.82
CA SER A 436 -6.18 36.77 -2.44
C SER A 436 -6.23 35.30 -2.85
N VAL A 437 -5.20 34.80 -3.52
CA VAL A 437 -5.04 33.38 -3.85
C VAL A 437 -3.65 32.87 -3.51
N TYR A 438 -3.55 31.56 -3.30
CA TYR A 438 -2.27 30.87 -3.19
C TYR A 438 -2.16 29.80 -4.27
N LEU A 439 -1.09 29.89 -5.05
CA LEU A 439 -0.75 29.00 -6.14
C LEU A 439 0.47 28.15 -5.75
N ILE A 440 0.57 26.95 -6.30
CA ILE A 440 1.75 26.11 -6.15
C ILE A 440 2.41 25.78 -7.49
N ALA A 441 3.73 25.90 -7.53
CA ALA A 441 4.55 25.24 -8.54
C ALA A 441 4.96 23.85 -8.04
N VAL A 442 5.32 22.93 -8.94
CA VAL A 442 5.72 21.57 -8.55
C VAL A 442 7.10 21.59 -7.87
N GLY A 443 7.14 21.19 -6.61
CA GLY A 443 8.37 21.00 -5.86
C GLY A 443 9.17 19.81 -6.39
N GLY A 444 10.45 20.03 -6.71
CA GLY A 444 11.31 19.03 -7.35
C GLY A 444 11.42 19.17 -8.87
N ALA A 445 10.70 20.12 -9.48
CA ALA A 445 10.76 20.42 -10.91
C ALA A 445 11.51 21.74 -11.21
N ALA A 446 12.58 22.04 -10.48
CA ALA A 446 13.17 23.38 -10.43
C ALA A 446 13.77 23.87 -11.76
N TYR A 447 14.44 22.98 -12.49
CA TYR A 447 15.03 23.31 -13.78
C TYR A 447 13.96 23.50 -14.86
N LEU A 448 12.92 22.66 -14.87
CA LEU A 448 11.75 22.86 -15.74
C LEU A 448 11.07 24.20 -15.49
N VAL A 449 10.79 24.54 -14.23
CA VAL A 449 10.17 25.82 -13.85
C VAL A 449 11.05 27.01 -14.26
N SER A 450 12.39 26.89 -14.15
CA SER A 450 13.30 27.97 -14.56
C SER A 450 13.22 28.30 -16.05
N GLN A 451 12.83 27.36 -16.91
CA GLN A 451 12.69 27.61 -18.35
C GLN A 451 11.51 28.54 -18.69
N ALA A 452 10.56 28.70 -17.77
CA ALA A 452 9.47 29.66 -17.91
C ALA A 452 9.94 31.10 -17.65
N ILE A 453 11.09 31.30 -16.99
CA ILE A 453 11.61 32.62 -16.62
C ILE A 453 12.42 33.19 -17.81
N ARG A 454 11.94 34.29 -18.38
CA ARG A 454 12.50 34.93 -19.58
C ARG A 454 13.37 36.13 -19.26
N LYS A 455 13.12 36.81 -18.16
CA LYS A 455 13.98 37.88 -17.61
C LYS A 455 14.02 37.80 -16.09
N SER A 456 15.15 38.21 -15.51
CA SER A 456 15.37 38.33 -14.08
C SER A 456 16.12 39.62 -13.78
N LYS A 457 15.64 40.42 -12.84
CA LYS A 457 16.29 41.65 -12.39
C LYS A 457 16.19 41.77 -10.88
N VAL A 458 17.31 41.94 -10.18
CA VAL A 458 17.31 42.30 -8.76
C VAL A 458 16.75 43.71 -8.61
N ILE A 459 15.74 43.87 -7.75
CA ILE A 459 15.06 45.15 -7.52
C ILE A 459 15.13 45.62 -6.06
N ALA A 460 15.38 44.72 -5.10
CA ALA A 460 15.60 45.10 -3.70
C ALA A 460 16.40 44.04 -2.92
N PHE A 461 17.05 44.48 -1.85
CA PHE A 461 17.77 43.64 -0.88
C PHE A 461 18.83 42.73 -1.50
N GLU A 462 19.65 43.27 -2.41
CA GLU A 462 20.76 42.56 -3.07
C GLU A 462 21.73 41.91 -2.06
N ASP A 463 21.88 42.51 -0.88
CA ASP A 463 22.71 42.00 0.22
C ASP A 463 22.27 40.63 0.75
N LEU A 464 21.02 40.21 0.47
CA LEU A 464 20.48 38.91 0.88
C LEU A 464 20.88 37.75 -0.06
N GLY A 465 21.63 38.01 -1.12
CA GLY A 465 22.09 36.99 -2.07
C GLY A 465 20.91 36.25 -2.70
N MET A 466 20.84 34.91 -2.55
CA MET A 466 19.75 34.10 -3.10
C MET A 466 18.35 34.42 -2.52
N GLU A 467 18.28 35.18 -1.41
CA GLU A 467 17.00 35.66 -0.84
C GLU A 467 16.65 37.10 -1.24
N ALA A 468 17.40 37.72 -2.16
CA ALA A 468 17.08 39.02 -2.72
C ALA A 468 15.72 39.03 -3.44
N ILE A 469 15.16 40.22 -3.63
CA ILE A 469 13.90 40.42 -4.35
C ILE A 469 14.24 40.68 -5.82
N HIS A 470 13.72 39.81 -6.69
CA HIS A 470 13.81 39.92 -8.13
C HIS A 470 12.45 40.23 -8.75
N GLU A 471 12.42 40.96 -9.86
CA GLU A 471 11.33 40.93 -10.83
C GLU A 471 11.63 39.86 -11.87
N PHE A 472 10.77 38.86 -11.98
CA PHE A 472 10.82 37.87 -13.05
C PHE A 472 9.73 38.17 -14.08
N GLU A 473 10.09 38.05 -15.36
CA GLU A 473 9.13 37.97 -16.47
C GLU A 473 8.98 36.49 -16.84
N VAL A 474 7.78 35.94 -16.67
CA VAL A 474 7.49 34.53 -16.92
C VAL A 474 6.61 34.33 -18.15
N TYR A 475 6.78 33.20 -18.81
CA TYR A 475 5.99 32.77 -19.96
C TYR A 475 5.64 31.30 -19.84
N ASP A 476 4.35 31.01 -19.74
CA ASP A 476 3.78 29.66 -19.54
C ASP A 476 4.33 28.96 -18.29
N MET A 477 4.46 29.70 -17.18
CA MET A 477 4.87 29.10 -15.90
C MET A 477 3.73 28.24 -15.34
N PRO A 478 3.92 26.91 -15.19
CA PRO A 478 2.86 26.02 -14.75
C PRO A 478 2.66 26.09 -13.24
N VAL A 479 1.42 26.34 -12.82
CA VAL A 479 1.02 26.34 -11.40
C VAL A 479 -0.38 25.74 -11.21
N PHE A 480 -0.67 25.38 -9.96
CA PHE A 480 -2.01 24.97 -9.53
C PHE A 480 -2.58 25.97 -8.52
N VAL A 481 -3.89 26.21 -8.56
CA VAL A 481 -4.57 26.96 -7.50
C VAL A 481 -4.67 26.06 -6.27
N ALA A 482 -3.89 26.38 -5.22
CA ALA A 482 -3.87 25.60 -3.99
C ALA A 482 -4.89 26.11 -2.97
N VAL A 483 -5.06 27.42 -2.84
CA VAL A 483 -6.12 28.05 -2.04
C VAL A 483 -6.78 29.11 -2.90
N ASP A 484 -8.09 28.99 -3.09
CA ASP A 484 -8.88 29.98 -3.82
C ASP A 484 -9.33 31.14 -2.93
N THR A 485 -9.96 32.16 -3.52
CA THR A 485 -10.45 33.35 -2.81
C THR A 485 -11.56 33.05 -1.79
N HIS A 486 -12.16 31.87 -1.83
CA HIS A 486 -13.22 31.44 -0.91
C HIS A 486 -12.66 30.67 0.29
N GLY A 487 -11.35 30.40 0.31
CA GLY A 487 -10.65 29.65 1.34
C GLY A 487 -10.67 28.13 1.13
N ASN A 488 -11.01 27.62 -0.06
CA ASN A 488 -10.96 26.18 -0.32
C ASN A 488 -9.53 25.74 -0.62
N SER A 489 -9.05 24.72 0.08
CA SER A 489 -7.67 24.21 -0.04
C SER A 489 -7.60 22.84 -0.72
N ILE A 490 -6.74 22.70 -1.74
CA ILE A 490 -6.52 21.42 -2.44
C ILE A 490 -5.79 20.41 -1.56
N HIS A 491 -4.96 20.90 -0.62
CA HIS A 491 -4.21 20.06 0.31
C HIS A 491 -5.11 19.48 1.43
N GLU A 492 -6.36 19.92 1.51
CA GLU A 492 -7.38 19.33 2.38
C GLU A 492 -8.38 18.51 1.54
N SER A 493 -8.96 19.12 0.50
CA SER A 493 -9.97 18.47 -0.33
C SER A 493 -9.43 17.29 -1.15
N GLY A 494 -8.24 17.43 -1.73
CA GLY A 494 -7.59 16.40 -2.55
C GLY A 494 -7.32 15.11 -1.76
N PRO A 495 -6.53 15.15 -0.67
CA PRO A 495 -6.27 13.98 0.15
C PRO A 495 -7.55 13.32 0.71
N ASN A 496 -8.52 14.12 1.18
CA ASN A 496 -9.79 13.57 1.69
C ASN A 496 -10.58 12.85 0.59
N PHE A 497 -10.68 13.44 -0.61
CA PHE A 497 -11.34 12.82 -1.75
C PHE A 497 -10.66 11.50 -2.12
N TRP A 498 -9.33 11.49 -2.25
CA TRP A 498 -8.60 10.29 -2.65
C TRP A 498 -8.56 9.22 -1.58
N LYS A 499 -8.49 9.56 -0.30
CA LYS A 499 -8.62 8.60 0.79
C LYS A 499 -9.95 7.86 0.73
N ASN A 500 -11.05 8.60 0.54
CA ASN A 500 -12.37 7.99 0.41
C ASN A 500 -12.49 7.18 -0.88
N LYS A 501 -11.99 7.70 -2.01
CA LYS A 501 -12.02 7.00 -3.30
C LYS A 501 -11.19 5.72 -3.27
N ILE A 502 -10.01 5.72 -2.64
CA ILE A 502 -9.20 4.50 -2.47
C ILE A 502 -9.93 3.51 -1.58
N LYS A 503 -10.57 3.98 -0.50
CA LYS A 503 -11.38 3.11 0.35
C LYS A 503 -12.58 2.52 -0.39
N GLU A 504 -13.28 3.31 -1.19
CA GLU A 504 -14.37 2.87 -2.06
C GLU A 504 -13.86 1.91 -3.14
N GLU A 505 -12.72 2.17 -3.77
CA GLU A 505 -12.08 1.27 -4.74
C GLU A 505 -11.64 -0.03 -4.08
N ASP A 506 -11.08 0.00 -2.87
CA ASP A 506 -10.81 -1.20 -2.07
C ASP A 506 -12.11 -1.94 -1.74
N GLU A 507 -13.20 -1.22 -1.46
CA GLU A 507 -14.54 -1.80 -1.21
C GLU A 507 -15.27 -2.25 -2.51
N THR A 508 -14.84 -1.79 -3.69
CA THR A 508 -15.45 -2.05 -5.02
C THR A 508 -14.55 -2.83 -5.99
N LEU A 509 -13.32 -3.18 -5.59
CA LEU A 509 -12.50 -4.18 -6.26
C LEU A 509 -13.32 -5.49 -6.33
N PRO A 510 -13.33 -6.19 -7.49
CA PRO A 510 -14.12 -7.40 -7.66
C PRO A 510 -13.82 -8.36 -6.51
N GLU A 511 -14.88 -8.96 -5.96
CA GLU A 511 -14.99 -9.72 -4.71
C GLU A 511 -13.95 -10.84 -4.48
N GLY A 512 -12.94 -11.02 -5.34
CA GLY A 512 -11.94 -12.08 -5.29
C GLY A 512 -10.79 -11.91 -4.30
N LEU A 513 -10.40 -10.70 -3.86
CA LEU A 513 -9.19 -10.52 -3.04
C LEU A 513 -9.42 -10.16 -1.56
N ILE A 514 -10.50 -9.46 -1.22
CA ILE A 514 -10.87 -9.19 0.19
C ILE A 514 -11.49 -10.43 0.86
N LEU A 515 -11.91 -11.40 0.04
CA LEU A 515 -12.54 -12.61 0.52
C LEU A 515 -11.57 -13.54 1.24
N ALA A 516 -10.27 -13.56 0.91
CA ALA A 516 -9.30 -14.43 1.58
C ALA A 516 -9.05 -14.08 3.07
N ALA A 517 -9.21 -12.80 3.46
CA ALA A 517 -9.05 -12.37 4.85
C ALA A 517 -10.39 -12.29 5.63
N LYS A 518 -11.53 -12.24 4.91
CA LYS A 518 -12.89 -12.28 5.51
C LYS A 518 -13.59 -13.65 5.40
N GLN A 519 -13.05 -14.64 4.66
CA GLN A 519 -13.66 -15.96 4.45
C GLN A 519 -13.69 -16.83 5.70
N THR A 520 -12.93 -16.49 6.72
CA THR A 520 -13.02 -17.15 8.02
C THR A 520 -14.29 -16.75 8.79
N LEU A 521 -15.05 -15.75 8.32
CA LEU A 521 -16.23 -15.24 9.01
C LEU A 521 -17.51 -15.81 8.39
N TRP A 522 -18.23 -16.59 9.20
CA TRP A 522 -19.53 -17.18 8.89
C TRP A 522 -20.53 -16.12 8.36
N LYS A 523 -20.98 -16.28 7.10
CA LYS A 523 -22.05 -15.47 6.49
C LYS A 523 -23.38 -16.21 6.64
N GLU A 524 -24.28 -15.67 7.46
CA GLU A 524 -25.60 -16.23 7.75
C GLU A 524 -26.45 -16.50 6.50
N SER A 525 -26.32 -15.68 5.45
CA SER A 525 -27.08 -15.78 4.21
C SER A 525 -26.66 -16.90 3.25
N LEU A 526 -25.46 -17.48 3.43
CA LEU A 526 -24.91 -18.54 2.54
C LEU A 526 -24.96 -19.94 3.15
N TYR A 527 -25.34 -20.06 4.43
CA TYR A 527 -25.26 -21.31 5.16
C TYR A 527 -26.60 -22.05 5.20
N ARG A 528 -26.61 -23.32 4.78
CA ARG A 528 -27.75 -24.25 4.88
C ARG A 528 -27.39 -25.36 5.86
N PRO A 529 -28.25 -25.72 6.84
CA PRO A 529 -28.03 -26.92 7.64
C PRO A 529 -27.90 -28.15 6.72
N ARG A 530 -26.83 -28.92 6.92
CA ARG A 530 -26.48 -30.12 6.14
C ARG A 530 -26.04 -31.26 7.06
N ARG A 531 -26.72 -31.44 8.20
CA ARG A 531 -26.43 -32.52 9.17
C ARG A 531 -26.52 -33.89 8.51
N THR A 532 -27.47 -34.03 7.58
CA THR A 532 -27.80 -35.27 6.89
C THR A 532 -27.97 -35.06 5.39
N LEU A 533 -27.23 -35.84 4.60
CA LEU A 533 -27.39 -35.91 3.14
C LEU A 533 -27.71 -37.37 2.75
N LEU A 534 -28.98 -37.70 2.55
CA LEU A 534 -29.39 -39.07 2.27
C LEU A 534 -29.35 -39.37 0.77
N PHE A 535 -28.59 -40.39 0.37
CA PHE A 535 -28.62 -40.91 -0.99
C PHE A 535 -29.95 -41.59 -1.31
N VAL A 536 -30.53 -41.22 -2.46
CA VAL A 536 -31.77 -41.77 -3.01
C VAL A 536 -31.48 -42.26 -4.43
N PRO A 537 -31.57 -43.58 -4.70
CA PRO A 537 -31.38 -44.10 -6.05
C PRO A 537 -32.40 -43.53 -7.03
N GLY A 538 -31.93 -42.85 -8.09
CA GLY A 538 -32.81 -42.09 -9.00
C GLY A 538 -33.78 -42.94 -9.84
N TRP A 539 -33.53 -44.25 -9.97
CA TRP A 539 -34.31 -45.18 -10.80
C TRP A 539 -35.38 -45.97 -10.03
N LYS A 540 -35.63 -45.63 -8.76
CA LYS A 540 -36.56 -46.35 -7.88
C LYS A 540 -37.66 -45.42 -7.39
N GLU A 541 -38.83 -45.45 -8.03
CA GLU A 541 -39.96 -44.54 -7.72
C GLU A 541 -40.35 -44.59 -6.24
N ARG A 542 -40.44 -45.80 -5.67
CA ARG A 542 -40.76 -46.01 -4.25
C ARG A 542 -39.82 -45.24 -3.32
N TYR A 543 -38.53 -45.09 -3.66
CA TYR A 543 -37.58 -44.37 -2.82
C TYR A 543 -37.67 -42.87 -3.02
N LEU A 544 -37.92 -42.40 -4.25
CA LEU A 544 -38.17 -40.98 -4.55
C LEU A 544 -39.39 -40.44 -3.80
N GLU A 545 -40.47 -41.23 -3.74
CA GLU A 545 -41.68 -40.88 -2.99
C GLU A 545 -41.42 -40.92 -1.47
N LYS A 546 -40.82 -41.99 -0.95
CA LYS A 546 -40.54 -42.14 0.48
C LYS A 546 -39.62 -41.02 1.01
N ALA A 547 -38.68 -40.53 0.18
CA ALA A 547 -37.77 -39.45 0.54
C ALA A 547 -38.49 -38.14 0.91
N THR A 548 -39.70 -37.89 0.41
CA THR A 548 -40.50 -36.69 0.75
C THR A 548 -40.79 -36.58 2.25
N GLN A 549 -40.92 -37.72 2.94
CA GLN A 549 -41.30 -37.82 4.35
C GLN A 549 -40.11 -38.01 5.30
N MET A 550 -38.89 -38.16 4.78
CA MET A 550 -37.71 -38.43 5.63
C MET A 550 -37.25 -37.14 6.34
N PRO A 551 -36.94 -37.16 7.66
CA PRO A 551 -36.51 -35.97 8.40
C PRO A 551 -35.02 -35.69 8.19
N VAL A 552 -34.64 -35.39 6.95
CA VAL A 552 -33.26 -35.08 6.54
C VAL A 552 -33.12 -33.64 6.10
N ASP A 553 -31.91 -33.10 6.20
CA ASP A 553 -31.63 -31.75 5.73
C ASP A 553 -31.50 -31.69 4.20
N SER A 554 -30.92 -32.73 3.60
CA SER A 554 -30.64 -32.82 2.16
C SER A 554 -30.87 -34.23 1.61
N LEU A 555 -31.25 -34.31 0.34
CA LEU A 555 -31.44 -35.53 -0.43
C LEU A 555 -30.50 -35.51 -1.64
N ILE A 556 -29.68 -36.55 -1.80
CA ILE A 556 -28.83 -36.75 -2.97
C ILE A 556 -29.51 -37.74 -3.90
N PHE A 557 -30.12 -37.23 -4.97
CA PHE A 557 -30.70 -38.01 -6.05
C PHE A 557 -29.58 -38.50 -6.97
N ASP A 558 -29.35 -39.81 -6.98
CA ASP A 558 -28.18 -40.36 -7.63
C ASP A 558 -28.45 -40.78 -9.08
N TRP A 559 -27.60 -40.29 -9.99
CA TRP A 559 -27.48 -40.76 -11.38
C TRP A 559 -26.19 -41.54 -11.63
N ALA A 560 -25.26 -41.52 -10.67
CA ALA A 560 -23.95 -42.13 -10.75
C ALA A 560 -23.95 -43.58 -10.25
N ASP A 561 -22.99 -43.97 -9.41
CA ASP A 561 -22.60 -45.37 -9.22
C ASP A 561 -23.67 -46.28 -8.60
N SER A 562 -24.71 -45.76 -7.92
CA SER A 562 -25.79 -46.62 -7.43
C SER A 562 -26.85 -46.96 -8.49
N VAL A 563 -26.72 -46.40 -9.70
CA VAL A 563 -27.63 -46.63 -10.83
C VAL A 563 -26.98 -47.60 -11.83
N PRO A 564 -27.63 -48.75 -12.13
CA PRO A 564 -27.17 -49.65 -13.18
C PRO A 564 -27.05 -48.95 -14.54
N PRO A 565 -26.07 -49.33 -15.40
CA PRO A 565 -25.88 -48.70 -16.72
C PRO A 565 -27.15 -48.62 -17.59
N MET A 566 -27.98 -49.67 -17.59
CA MET A 566 -29.24 -49.73 -18.35
C MET A 566 -30.32 -48.79 -17.80
N GLU A 567 -30.20 -48.35 -16.55
CA GLU A 567 -31.18 -47.53 -15.85
C GLU A 567 -30.81 -46.04 -15.80
N LYS A 568 -29.66 -45.64 -16.37
CA LYS A 568 -29.16 -44.25 -16.31
C LYS A 568 -30.14 -43.24 -16.91
N GLU A 569 -30.70 -43.57 -18.07
CA GLU A 569 -31.70 -42.71 -18.71
C GLU A 569 -33.01 -42.66 -17.92
N ASN A 570 -33.46 -43.81 -17.42
CA ASN A 570 -34.66 -43.91 -16.59
C ASN A 570 -34.50 -43.09 -15.29
N ALA A 571 -33.34 -43.17 -14.62
CA ALA A 571 -33.05 -42.41 -13.42
C ALA A 571 -33.18 -40.89 -13.63
N ARG A 572 -32.66 -40.36 -14.75
CA ARG A 572 -32.80 -38.93 -15.10
C ARG A 572 -34.27 -38.55 -15.26
N LYS A 573 -35.02 -39.31 -16.06
CA LYS A 573 -36.45 -39.09 -16.31
C LYS A 573 -37.26 -39.14 -15.02
N MET A 574 -37.05 -40.15 -14.19
CA MET A 574 -37.78 -40.34 -12.93
C MET A 574 -37.50 -39.24 -11.91
N VAL A 575 -36.25 -38.81 -11.76
CA VAL A 575 -35.91 -37.69 -10.85
C VAL A 575 -36.57 -36.39 -11.30
N ILE A 576 -36.51 -36.06 -12.60
CA ILE A 576 -37.17 -34.87 -13.16
C ILE A 576 -38.69 -34.93 -12.92
N GLN A 577 -39.31 -36.05 -13.23
CA GLN A 577 -40.74 -36.25 -12.99
C GLN A 577 -41.08 -36.14 -11.50
N SER A 578 -40.27 -36.73 -10.63
CA SER A 578 -40.49 -36.68 -9.18
C SER A 578 -40.43 -35.26 -8.62
N PHE A 579 -39.52 -34.41 -9.11
CA PHE A 579 -39.43 -33.01 -8.69
C PHE A 579 -40.66 -32.20 -9.09
N THR A 580 -41.35 -32.59 -10.17
CA THR A 580 -42.62 -31.97 -10.58
C THR A 580 -43.83 -32.54 -9.85
N LYS A 581 -43.83 -33.84 -9.57
CA LYS A 581 -44.95 -34.59 -8.98
C LYS A 581 -45.04 -34.45 -7.47
N HIS A 582 -43.90 -34.34 -6.78
CA HIS A 582 -43.82 -34.36 -5.32
C HIS A 582 -43.18 -33.09 -4.76
N SER A 583 -43.70 -32.62 -3.62
CA SER A 583 -43.03 -31.58 -2.83
C SER A 583 -42.06 -32.22 -1.84
N TYR A 584 -40.79 -31.80 -1.89
CA TYR A 584 -39.77 -32.22 -0.93
C TYR A 584 -39.68 -31.29 0.30
N GLY A 585 -40.53 -30.27 0.37
CA GLY A 585 -40.53 -29.27 1.44
C GLY A 585 -39.26 -28.42 1.43
N SER A 586 -38.70 -28.16 2.61
CA SER A 586 -37.49 -27.34 2.81
C SER A 586 -36.16 -28.09 2.59
N LYS A 587 -36.22 -29.38 2.17
CA LYS A 587 -35.04 -30.23 1.98
C LYS A 587 -34.22 -29.79 0.78
N GLU A 588 -32.90 -29.87 0.89
CA GLU A 588 -32.01 -29.58 -0.24
C GLU A 588 -32.06 -30.71 -1.27
N LYS A 589 -32.38 -30.38 -2.52
CA LYS A 589 -32.37 -31.34 -3.64
C LYS A 589 -31.03 -31.30 -4.34
N ILE A 590 -30.19 -32.29 -4.09
CA ILE A 590 -28.86 -32.42 -4.69
C ILE A 590 -28.91 -33.52 -5.75
N ILE A 591 -28.35 -33.31 -6.94
CA ILE A 591 -28.20 -34.38 -7.94
C ILE A 591 -26.73 -34.79 -8.03
N ARG A 592 -26.43 -36.08 -7.85
CA ARG A 592 -25.08 -36.61 -8.10
C ARG A 592 -24.98 -37.09 -9.54
N ILE A 593 -24.10 -36.45 -10.30
CA ILE A 593 -23.87 -36.76 -11.71
C ILE A 593 -22.74 -37.75 -11.91
N ASN A 594 -22.74 -38.42 -13.06
CA ASN A 594 -21.63 -39.26 -13.48
C ASN A 594 -20.36 -38.41 -13.70
N ARG A 595 -19.18 -39.03 -13.61
CA ARG A 595 -17.89 -38.33 -13.83
C ARG A 595 -17.72 -37.88 -15.29
N PRO A 596 -16.97 -36.80 -15.57
CA PRO A 596 -16.57 -36.42 -16.92
C PRO A 596 -15.85 -37.54 -17.66
N GLY A 597 -16.07 -37.59 -18.97
CA GLY A 597 -15.55 -38.67 -19.83
C GLY A 597 -16.28 -40.00 -19.70
N SER A 598 -17.29 -40.11 -18.82
CA SER A 598 -18.22 -41.25 -18.87
C SER A 598 -19.21 -41.09 -20.03
N PRO A 599 -19.76 -42.20 -20.58
CA PRO A 599 -20.73 -42.14 -21.67
C PRO A 599 -22.06 -41.46 -21.33
N TRP A 600 -22.28 -41.06 -20.07
CA TRP A 600 -23.55 -40.52 -19.57
C TRP A 600 -23.48 -39.05 -19.16
N PHE A 601 -22.28 -38.46 -19.15
CA PHE A 601 -22.05 -37.14 -18.58
C PHE A 601 -22.77 -36.03 -19.39
N GLU A 602 -22.80 -36.15 -20.71
CA GLU A 602 -23.47 -35.17 -21.56
C GLU A 602 -25.00 -35.20 -21.38
N GLU A 603 -25.60 -36.39 -21.29
CA GLU A 603 -27.03 -36.52 -21.01
C GLU A 603 -27.39 -36.04 -19.60
N ASP A 604 -26.50 -36.26 -18.62
CA ASP A 604 -26.65 -35.70 -17.27
C ASP A 604 -26.72 -34.17 -17.32
N LYS A 605 -25.77 -33.51 -18.00
CA LYS A 605 -25.76 -32.04 -18.16
C LYS A 605 -27.02 -31.50 -18.83
N GLN A 606 -27.48 -32.14 -19.90
CA GLN A 606 -28.72 -31.74 -20.57
C GLN A 606 -29.93 -31.89 -19.63
N SER A 607 -29.94 -32.94 -18.82
CA SER A 607 -31.04 -33.23 -17.89
C SER A 607 -31.05 -32.30 -16.67
N LEU A 608 -29.89 -31.77 -16.24
CA LEU A 608 -29.81 -30.77 -15.18
C LEU A 608 -30.62 -29.50 -15.49
N LYS A 609 -30.64 -29.04 -16.75
CA LYS A 609 -31.46 -27.89 -17.21
C LYS A 609 -32.94 -28.07 -16.88
N SER A 610 -33.42 -29.30 -17.03
CA SER A 610 -34.81 -29.67 -16.79
C SER A 610 -35.08 -29.93 -15.31
N ALA A 611 -34.15 -30.58 -14.63
CA ALA A 611 -34.30 -30.94 -13.22
C ALA A 611 -34.22 -29.73 -12.27
N LYS A 612 -33.35 -28.75 -12.56
CA LYS A 612 -33.10 -27.56 -11.72
C LYS A 612 -32.93 -27.91 -10.23
N PRO A 613 -31.93 -28.74 -9.87
CA PRO A 613 -31.66 -29.05 -8.48
C PRO A 613 -31.17 -27.81 -7.71
N ASP A 614 -31.21 -27.88 -6.38
CA ASP A 614 -30.65 -26.85 -5.52
C ASP A 614 -29.11 -26.86 -5.54
N ALA A 615 -28.51 -28.03 -5.79
CA ALA A 615 -27.07 -28.20 -5.95
C ALA A 615 -26.71 -29.46 -6.77
N VAL A 616 -25.46 -29.54 -7.24
CA VAL A 616 -24.92 -30.69 -7.97
C VAL A 616 -23.73 -31.28 -7.23
N LEU A 617 -23.73 -32.60 -7.02
CA LEU A 617 -22.59 -33.34 -6.45
C LEU A 617 -21.74 -33.92 -7.58
N ILE A 618 -20.49 -33.45 -7.65
CA ILE A 618 -19.49 -33.81 -8.65
C ILE A 618 -18.66 -34.99 -8.15
N THR A 619 -18.35 -35.94 -9.04
CA THR A 619 -17.58 -37.16 -8.75
C THR A 619 -16.38 -37.30 -9.67
N GLY A 620 -15.42 -38.15 -9.29
CA GLY A 620 -14.30 -38.54 -10.14
C GLY A 620 -13.18 -37.50 -10.27
N VAL A 621 -13.12 -36.52 -9.37
CA VAL A 621 -12.08 -35.48 -9.38
C VAL A 621 -10.80 -35.95 -8.69
N ARG A 622 -9.65 -35.50 -9.19
CA ARG A 622 -8.33 -35.80 -8.63
C ARG A 622 -7.51 -34.54 -8.39
N ILE A 623 -7.60 -33.58 -9.30
CA ILE A 623 -6.83 -32.33 -9.27
C ILE A 623 -7.72 -31.12 -9.53
N LYS A 624 -7.21 -29.92 -9.22
CA LYS A 624 -7.88 -28.64 -9.50
C LYS A 624 -8.41 -28.55 -10.95
N ALA A 625 -7.62 -28.96 -11.94
CA ALA A 625 -8.00 -28.88 -13.36
C ALA A 625 -9.24 -29.72 -13.72
N ASP A 626 -9.49 -30.84 -13.01
CA ASP A 626 -10.71 -31.63 -13.21
C ASP A 626 -11.94 -30.80 -12.81
N VAL A 627 -11.84 -30.06 -11.71
CA VAL A 627 -12.92 -29.22 -11.18
C VAL A 627 -13.16 -28.01 -12.08
N GLU A 628 -12.10 -27.37 -12.60
CA GLU A 628 -12.21 -26.27 -13.57
C GLU A 628 -13.02 -26.69 -14.80
N LEU A 629 -12.65 -27.82 -15.40
CA LEU A 629 -13.34 -28.35 -16.58
C LEU A 629 -14.82 -28.66 -16.30
N ILE A 630 -15.11 -29.26 -15.14
CA ILE A 630 -16.49 -29.59 -14.76
C ILE A 630 -17.29 -28.34 -14.49
N LEU A 631 -16.71 -27.36 -13.80
CA LEU A 631 -17.34 -26.10 -13.47
C LEU A 631 -17.77 -25.35 -14.74
N ASP A 632 -16.90 -25.29 -15.75
CA ASP A 632 -17.21 -24.65 -17.03
C ASP A 632 -18.36 -25.36 -17.75
N GLN A 633 -18.30 -26.69 -17.82
CA GLN A 633 -19.32 -27.50 -18.48
C GLN A 633 -20.67 -27.48 -17.74
N ILE A 634 -20.66 -27.44 -16.42
CA ILE A 634 -21.88 -27.29 -15.61
C ILE A 634 -22.43 -25.88 -15.73
N ASN A 635 -21.59 -24.83 -15.77
CA ASN A 635 -22.05 -23.46 -15.98
C ASN A 635 -22.68 -23.26 -17.36
N GLU A 636 -22.18 -23.92 -18.40
CA GLU A 636 -22.84 -23.93 -19.72
C GLU A 636 -24.26 -24.54 -19.65
N ALA A 637 -24.43 -25.55 -18.79
CA ALA A 637 -25.70 -26.23 -18.63
C ALA A 637 -26.66 -25.48 -17.69
N LEU A 638 -26.21 -25.12 -16.51
CA LEU A 638 -26.99 -24.53 -15.43
C LEU A 638 -26.14 -23.48 -14.69
N PRO A 639 -26.03 -22.25 -15.25
CA PRO A 639 -25.16 -21.21 -14.71
C PRO A 639 -25.45 -20.91 -13.23
N GLY A 640 -24.39 -20.86 -12.41
CA GLY A 640 -24.48 -20.43 -11.02
C GLY A 640 -25.04 -21.45 -10.04
N VAL A 641 -25.30 -22.70 -10.47
CA VAL A 641 -25.79 -23.75 -9.56
C VAL A 641 -24.73 -24.10 -8.51
N PRO A 642 -25.08 -24.18 -7.21
CA PRO A 642 -24.15 -24.62 -6.18
C PRO A 642 -23.61 -26.02 -6.43
N LEU A 643 -22.33 -26.23 -6.12
CA LEU A 643 -21.59 -27.46 -6.36
C LEU A 643 -21.04 -28.04 -5.05
N LEU A 644 -21.15 -29.35 -4.93
CA LEU A 644 -20.47 -30.14 -3.91
C LEU A 644 -19.44 -31.03 -4.61
N ILE A 645 -18.25 -31.17 -4.04
CA ILE A 645 -17.19 -32.00 -4.61
C ILE A 645 -17.01 -33.25 -3.77
N LEU A 646 -17.12 -34.42 -4.40
CA LEU A 646 -16.83 -35.69 -3.76
C LEU A 646 -15.31 -35.97 -3.80
N ILE A 647 -14.69 -36.06 -2.62
CA ILE A 647 -13.27 -36.36 -2.43
C ILE A 647 -13.13 -37.86 -2.22
N GLU A 648 -12.56 -38.56 -3.20
CA GLU A 648 -12.61 -40.02 -3.29
C GLU A 648 -11.23 -40.71 -3.31
N ASN A 649 -10.14 -39.95 -3.34
CA ASN A 649 -8.79 -40.50 -3.46
C ASN A 649 -7.73 -39.61 -2.81
N ALA A 650 -6.58 -40.18 -2.48
CA ALA A 650 -5.47 -39.47 -1.84
C ALA A 650 -5.01 -38.20 -2.58
N LYS A 651 -5.03 -38.18 -3.93
CA LYS A 651 -4.62 -36.99 -4.69
C LYS A 651 -5.64 -35.85 -4.53
N ALA A 652 -6.94 -36.17 -4.57
CA ALA A 652 -8.01 -35.20 -4.30
C ALA A 652 -7.95 -34.66 -2.86
N VAL A 653 -7.55 -35.47 -1.87
CA VAL A 653 -7.32 -35.01 -0.49
C VAL A 653 -6.23 -33.93 -0.44
N LEU A 654 -5.12 -34.14 -1.16
CA LEU A 654 -4.00 -33.19 -1.21
C LEU A 654 -4.36 -31.89 -1.94
N GLU A 655 -5.26 -31.95 -2.92
CA GLU A 655 -5.68 -30.84 -3.79
C GLU A 655 -6.93 -30.11 -3.29
N ALA A 656 -7.53 -30.57 -2.18
CA ALA A 656 -8.84 -30.12 -1.71
C ALA A 656 -8.96 -28.59 -1.52
N GLU A 657 -7.91 -27.95 -1.01
CA GLU A 657 -7.86 -26.50 -0.82
C GLU A 657 -7.88 -25.76 -2.17
N SER A 658 -7.04 -26.19 -3.10
CA SER A 658 -6.91 -25.55 -4.42
C SER A 658 -8.16 -25.75 -5.29
N MET A 659 -8.91 -26.84 -5.08
CA MET A 659 -10.22 -27.06 -5.70
C MET A 659 -11.28 -26.07 -5.19
N LEU A 660 -11.32 -25.81 -3.88
CA LEU A 660 -12.28 -24.86 -3.28
C LEU A 660 -12.03 -23.42 -3.72
N GLY A 661 -10.77 -23.04 -3.92
CA GLY A 661 -10.38 -21.69 -4.36
C GLY A 661 -10.78 -21.33 -5.79
N LEU A 662 -11.42 -22.23 -6.53
CA LEU A 662 -11.82 -22.01 -7.93
C LEU A 662 -13.04 -21.12 -8.10
N SER A 663 -14.05 -21.28 -7.23
CA SER A 663 -15.33 -20.63 -7.42
C SER A 663 -16.18 -20.64 -6.16
N GLU A 664 -16.88 -19.53 -5.91
CA GLU A 664 -17.90 -19.41 -4.87
C GLU A 664 -19.08 -20.38 -5.04
N GLN A 665 -19.29 -20.93 -6.24
CA GLN A 665 -20.29 -21.96 -6.48
C GLN A 665 -19.96 -23.25 -5.73
N ILE A 666 -18.69 -23.50 -5.37
CA ILE A 666 -18.28 -24.70 -4.66
C ILE A 666 -18.55 -24.50 -3.17
N ILE A 667 -19.68 -25.03 -2.72
CA ILE A 667 -20.25 -24.77 -1.38
C ILE A 667 -19.88 -25.84 -0.34
N ALA A 668 -19.44 -27.03 -0.76
CA ALA A 668 -19.04 -28.08 0.17
C ALA A 668 -18.05 -29.11 -0.41
N LEU A 669 -17.22 -29.67 0.48
CA LEU A 669 -16.50 -30.92 0.23
C LEU A 669 -17.23 -32.08 0.91
N VAL A 670 -17.43 -33.17 0.17
CA VAL A 670 -18.04 -34.42 0.66
C VAL A 670 -17.00 -35.51 0.58
N THR A 671 -16.77 -36.28 1.64
CA THR A 671 -15.78 -37.37 1.58
C THR A 671 -16.42 -38.67 1.13
N GLU A 672 -15.68 -39.50 0.39
CA GLU A 672 -16.03 -40.91 0.17
C GLU A 672 -14.98 -41.78 0.89
N ASN A 673 -15.28 -42.09 2.15
CA ASN A 673 -14.33 -42.67 3.08
C ASN A 673 -13.81 -44.05 2.63
N ASN A 674 -14.62 -44.83 1.92
CA ASN A 674 -14.22 -46.17 1.47
C ASN A 674 -13.18 -46.09 0.36
N SER A 675 -13.38 -45.20 -0.61
CA SER A 675 -12.50 -44.98 -1.75
C SER A 675 -11.19 -44.31 -1.30
N ILE A 676 -11.27 -43.36 -0.36
CA ILE A 676 -10.06 -42.81 0.29
C ILE A 676 -9.30 -43.94 1.00
N SER A 677 -9.99 -44.77 1.79
CA SER A 677 -9.35 -45.90 2.49
C SER A 677 -8.68 -46.88 1.54
N GLN A 678 -9.33 -47.22 0.42
CA GLN A 678 -8.74 -48.07 -0.62
C GLN A 678 -7.53 -47.41 -1.28
N SER A 679 -7.61 -46.11 -1.58
CA SER A 679 -6.48 -45.36 -2.17
C SER A 679 -5.27 -45.29 -1.25
N LEU A 680 -5.49 -45.25 0.07
CA LEU A 680 -4.47 -45.27 1.12
C LEU A 680 -4.07 -46.68 1.54
N LYS A 681 -4.73 -47.73 1.00
CA LYS A 681 -4.54 -49.15 1.35
C LYS A 681 -4.71 -49.43 2.85
N LEU A 682 -5.69 -48.78 3.48
CA LEU A 682 -5.99 -48.96 4.90
C LEU A 682 -6.76 -50.26 5.13
N TYR A 683 -6.47 -50.90 6.27
CA TYR A 683 -7.31 -51.98 6.78
C TYR A 683 -8.60 -51.41 7.42
N PRO A 684 -9.76 -52.05 7.22
CA PRO A 684 -11.00 -51.64 7.87
C PRO A 684 -10.84 -51.58 9.40
N ASN A 685 -11.14 -50.42 10.01
CA ASN A 685 -11.07 -50.21 11.44
C ASN A 685 -12.22 -49.30 11.90
N ILE A 686 -12.88 -49.70 12.99
CA ILE A 686 -13.95 -48.93 13.64
C ILE A 686 -13.45 -47.53 14.06
N GLU A 687 -12.20 -47.41 14.51
CA GLU A 687 -11.65 -46.15 15.03
C GLU A 687 -11.24 -45.15 13.93
N ARG A 688 -11.15 -45.56 12.66
CA ARG A 688 -10.76 -44.71 11.52
C ARG A 688 -9.44 -43.94 11.68
N GLN A 689 -8.53 -44.36 12.57
CA GLN A 689 -7.27 -43.66 12.84
C GLN A 689 -6.44 -43.37 11.58
N GLY A 690 -6.40 -44.31 10.63
CA GLY A 690 -5.70 -44.14 9.36
C GLY A 690 -6.30 -43.07 8.43
N LEU A 691 -7.55 -42.67 8.64
CA LEU A 691 -8.22 -41.61 7.89
C LEU A 691 -8.12 -40.24 8.56
N THR A 692 -7.72 -40.16 9.84
CA THR A 692 -7.75 -38.91 10.62
C THR A 692 -7.04 -37.77 9.90
N PHE A 693 -5.82 -38.00 9.38
CA PHE A 693 -5.09 -36.97 8.64
C PHE A 693 -5.85 -36.47 7.41
N SER A 694 -6.37 -37.38 6.58
CA SER A 694 -7.11 -37.02 5.37
C SER A 694 -8.39 -36.27 5.69
N LEU A 695 -9.14 -36.72 6.71
CA LEU A 695 -10.36 -36.06 7.16
C LEU A 695 -10.07 -34.67 7.74
N SER A 696 -9.04 -34.52 8.58
CA SER A 696 -8.60 -33.23 9.11
C SER A 696 -8.16 -32.27 8.00
N GLN A 697 -7.45 -32.77 6.99
CA GLN A 697 -7.01 -31.95 5.86
C GLN A 697 -8.20 -31.43 5.04
N ILE A 698 -9.22 -32.26 4.81
CA ILE A 698 -10.44 -31.85 4.11
C ILE A 698 -11.22 -30.81 4.92
N VAL A 699 -11.34 -30.99 6.24
CA VAL A 699 -11.96 -29.99 7.10
C VAL A 699 -11.18 -28.69 7.06
N LEU A 700 -9.84 -28.73 7.18
CA LEU A 700 -8.99 -27.55 7.11
C LEU A 700 -9.18 -26.80 5.80
N ALA A 701 -9.19 -27.51 4.67
CA ALA A 701 -9.44 -26.94 3.35
C ALA A 701 -10.83 -26.27 3.28
N ALA A 702 -11.88 -26.97 3.74
CA ALA A 702 -13.24 -26.40 3.77
C ALA A 702 -13.32 -25.13 4.63
N ARG A 703 -12.67 -25.12 5.80
CA ARG A 703 -12.67 -23.96 6.71
C ARG A 703 -11.85 -22.79 6.19
N ALA A 704 -10.74 -23.03 5.49
CA ALA A 704 -9.95 -21.98 4.87
C ALA A 704 -10.77 -21.13 3.87
N HIS A 705 -11.79 -21.73 3.26
CA HIS A 705 -12.68 -21.09 2.28
C HIS A 705 -14.10 -20.82 2.81
N GLY A 706 -14.36 -21.01 4.11
CA GLY A 706 -15.69 -20.81 4.71
C GLY A 706 -16.79 -21.76 4.18
N ARG A 707 -16.42 -22.95 3.70
CA ARG A 707 -17.33 -23.95 3.09
C ARG A 707 -17.70 -25.08 4.04
N ALA A 708 -18.75 -25.81 3.67
CA ALA A 708 -19.19 -26.97 4.43
C ALA A 708 -18.27 -28.19 4.20
N ALA A 709 -18.03 -28.96 5.25
CA ALA A 709 -17.37 -30.27 5.17
C ALA A 709 -18.37 -31.35 5.57
N ILE A 710 -18.60 -32.33 4.69
CA ILE A 710 -19.55 -33.44 4.90
C ILE A 710 -18.79 -34.77 4.94
N ASP A 711 -18.96 -35.52 6.03
CA ASP A 711 -18.33 -36.84 6.21
C ASP A 711 -19.03 -37.90 5.34
N GLY A 712 -18.26 -38.90 4.92
CA GLY A 712 -18.67 -39.92 3.96
C GLY A 712 -19.55 -41.01 4.54
N ALA A 713 -20.17 -41.78 3.65
CA ALA A 713 -21.15 -42.79 4.02
C ALA A 713 -20.52 -43.93 4.84
N PHE A 714 -21.33 -44.49 5.75
CA PHE A 714 -20.98 -45.72 6.46
C PHE A 714 -21.80 -46.88 5.87
N LEU A 715 -21.11 -47.83 5.25
CA LEU A 715 -21.74 -48.88 4.43
C LEU A 715 -22.48 -49.95 5.25
N ASN A 716 -22.04 -50.22 6.49
CA ASN A 716 -22.70 -51.21 7.34
C ASN A 716 -23.92 -50.60 8.06
N PHE A 717 -25.03 -50.46 7.34
CA PHE A 717 -26.25 -49.85 7.88
C PHE A 717 -26.86 -50.63 9.07
N SER A 718 -26.44 -51.86 9.35
CA SER A 718 -26.94 -52.66 10.47
C SER A 718 -26.29 -52.30 11.82
N SER A 719 -25.12 -51.65 11.81
CA SER A 719 -24.38 -51.31 13.02
C SER A 719 -24.60 -49.85 13.44
N SER A 720 -25.69 -49.60 14.17
CA SER A 720 -26.03 -48.26 14.66
C SER A 720 -24.99 -47.69 15.62
N GLU A 721 -24.39 -48.52 16.48
CA GLU A 721 -23.39 -48.09 17.46
C GLU A 721 -22.10 -47.58 16.80
N THR A 722 -21.59 -48.31 15.80
CA THR A 722 -20.42 -47.86 15.04
C THR A 722 -20.74 -46.62 14.21
N PHE A 723 -21.94 -46.55 13.64
CA PHE A 723 -22.39 -45.38 12.91
C PHE A 723 -22.43 -44.13 13.80
N GLU A 724 -22.99 -44.23 15.00
CA GLU A 724 -23.03 -43.14 15.98
C GLU A 724 -21.61 -42.71 16.38
N LEU A 725 -20.71 -43.66 16.64
CA LEU A 725 -19.29 -43.36 16.91
C LEU A 725 -18.67 -42.55 15.77
N HIS A 726 -18.90 -42.95 14.51
CA HIS A 726 -18.38 -42.23 13.34
C HIS A 726 -18.96 -40.83 13.21
N CYS A 727 -20.24 -40.64 13.52
CA CYS A 727 -20.86 -39.32 13.55
C CYS A 727 -20.22 -38.41 14.62
N ARG A 728 -19.98 -38.94 15.83
CA ARG A 728 -19.30 -38.18 16.91
C ARG A 728 -17.87 -37.79 16.54
N GLN A 729 -17.11 -38.74 16.00
CA GLN A 729 -15.75 -38.48 15.52
C GLN A 729 -15.74 -37.39 14.43
N ALA A 730 -16.67 -37.44 13.48
CA ALA A 730 -16.77 -36.43 12.43
C ALA A 730 -17.14 -35.05 12.97
N ARG A 731 -18.14 -34.98 13.86
CA ARG A 731 -18.51 -33.73 14.56
C ARG A 731 -17.30 -33.14 15.30
N ASN A 732 -16.55 -33.97 16.04
CA ASN A 732 -15.38 -33.54 16.82
C ASN A 732 -14.22 -33.08 15.92
N LEU A 733 -14.06 -33.66 14.73
CA LEU A 733 -13.09 -33.19 13.73
C LEU A 733 -13.51 -31.87 13.07
N GLY A 734 -14.77 -31.47 13.20
CA GLY A 734 -15.30 -30.23 12.66
C GLY A 734 -16.11 -30.37 11.37
N PHE A 735 -16.62 -31.56 11.04
CA PHE A 735 -17.59 -31.74 9.95
C PHE A 735 -18.96 -31.14 10.29
N ASP A 736 -19.68 -30.66 9.28
CA ASP A 736 -21.03 -30.06 9.41
C ASP A 736 -22.15 -31.10 9.33
N GLY A 737 -21.85 -32.28 8.80
CA GLY A 737 -22.78 -33.38 8.69
C GLY A 737 -22.19 -34.61 8.04
N LYS A 738 -23.06 -35.55 7.65
CA LYS A 738 -22.66 -36.84 7.09
C LYS A 738 -23.61 -37.31 5.99
N THR A 739 -23.05 -37.93 4.96
CA THR A 739 -23.83 -38.65 3.94
C THR A 739 -24.37 -39.96 4.48
N LEU A 740 -25.61 -40.28 4.11
CA LEU A 740 -26.36 -41.44 4.61
C LEU A 740 -26.79 -42.32 3.44
N ILE A 741 -26.88 -43.62 3.68
CA ILE A 741 -27.35 -44.59 2.68
C ILE A 741 -28.63 -45.32 3.10
N HIS A 742 -29.06 -45.15 4.35
CA HIS A 742 -30.25 -45.84 4.86
C HIS A 742 -31.02 -45.01 5.91
N PRO A 743 -32.36 -45.06 5.95
CA PRO A 743 -33.16 -44.25 6.88
C PRO A 743 -32.87 -44.45 8.38
N ASN A 744 -32.42 -45.63 8.80
CA ASN A 744 -32.08 -45.87 10.22
C ASN A 744 -30.88 -45.06 10.72
N GLN A 745 -30.09 -44.47 9.81
CA GLN A 745 -28.95 -43.61 10.15
C GLN A 745 -29.37 -42.17 10.47
N ILE A 746 -30.58 -41.76 10.06
CA ILE A 746 -31.01 -40.34 10.12
C ILE A 746 -31.03 -39.81 11.55
N LEU A 747 -31.59 -40.59 12.50
CA LEU A 747 -31.71 -40.17 13.89
C LEU A 747 -30.33 -39.87 14.50
N TYR A 748 -29.38 -40.80 14.35
CA TYR A 748 -28.04 -40.68 14.92
C TYR A 748 -27.26 -39.51 14.33
N ALA A 749 -27.35 -39.29 13.02
CA ALA A 749 -26.68 -38.16 12.37
C ALA A 749 -27.32 -36.82 12.76
N ASN A 750 -28.65 -36.71 12.75
CA ASN A 750 -29.33 -35.50 13.20
C ASN A 750 -28.98 -35.16 14.66
N GLU A 751 -28.93 -36.16 15.55
CA GLU A 751 -28.52 -35.96 16.94
C GLU A 751 -27.05 -35.58 17.06
N ALA A 752 -26.16 -36.23 16.31
CA ALA A 752 -24.73 -35.95 16.38
C ALA A 752 -24.36 -34.56 15.88
N PHE A 753 -25.01 -34.00 14.86
CA PHE A 753 -24.66 -32.70 14.29
C PHE A 753 -25.58 -31.55 14.73
N ARG A 754 -26.50 -31.81 15.66
CA ARG A 754 -27.31 -30.75 16.29
C ARG A 754 -26.52 -30.08 17.43
N PRO A 755 -26.58 -28.73 17.54
CA PRO A 755 -26.16 -28.02 18.75
C PRO A 755 -26.87 -28.57 19.99
N LYS A 756 -26.10 -28.88 21.04
CA LYS A 756 -26.60 -29.38 22.31
C LYS A 756 -27.03 -28.22 23.20
N THR A 757 -28.00 -28.46 24.09
CA THR A 757 -28.51 -27.43 25.01
C THR A 757 -27.39 -26.76 25.81
N THR A 758 -26.40 -27.53 26.25
CA THR A 758 -25.22 -27.02 26.97
C THR A 758 -24.39 -26.04 26.12
N GLU A 759 -24.21 -26.33 24.83
CA GLU A 759 -23.50 -25.46 23.90
C GLU A 759 -24.28 -24.17 23.61
N LEU A 760 -25.61 -24.26 23.52
CA LEU A 760 -26.49 -23.09 23.33
C LEU A 760 -26.47 -22.16 24.54
N VAL A 761 -26.51 -22.72 25.75
CA VAL A 761 -26.39 -21.95 27.00
C VAL A 761 -25.03 -21.26 27.06
N ARG A 762 -23.95 -22.00 26.82
CA ARG A 762 -22.58 -21.46 26.81
C ARG A 762 -22.40 -20.37 25.75
N ALA A 763 -22.93 -20.55 24.54
CA ALA A 763 -22.86 -19.55 23.47
C ALA A 763 -23.54 -18.23 23.87
N LYS A 764 -24.70 -18.27 24.53
CA LYS A 764 -25.37 -17.06 25.05
C LYS A 764 -24.54 -16.39 26.15
N GLN A 765 -24.00 -17.18 27.09
CA GLN A 765 -23.16 -16.66 28.16
C GLN A 765 -21.88 -15.99 27.65
N ILE A 766 -21.26 -16.54 26.59
CA ILE A 766 -20.09 -15.94 25.90
C ILE A 766 -20.44 -14.56 25.35
N ILE A 767 -21.56 -14.45 24.62
CA ILE A 767 -22.02 -13.19 24.01
C ILE A 767 -22.34 -12.16 25.10
N GLU A 768 -23.15 -12.52 26.08
CA GLU A 768 -23.57 -11.63 27.17
C GLU A 768 -22.37 -11.14 28.01
N SER A 769 -21.45 -12.05 28.35
CA SER A 769 -20.28 -11.71 29.18
C SER A 769 -19.32 -10.78 28.45
N LEU A 770 -19.07 -11.00 27.15
CA LEU A 770 -18.20 -10.13 26.36
C LEU A 770 -18.82 -8.77 26.05
N GLU A 771 -20.14 -8.70 25.81
CA GLU A 771 -20.84 -7.41 25.68
C GLU A 771 -20.76 -6.60 26.97
N LYS A 772 -20.88 -7.27 28.13
CA LYS A 772 -20.70 -6.64 29.44
C LYS A 772 -19.26 -6.16 29.66
N SER A 773 -18.24 -6.96 29.33
CA SER A 773 -16.83 -6.57 29.41
C SER A 773 -16.51 -5.37 28.51
N LYS A 774 -17.05 -5.33 27.28
CA LYS A 774 -16.91 -4.16 26.38
C LYS A 774 -17.52 -2.89 26.96
N GLY A 775 -18.68 -2.99 27.61
CA GLY A 775 -19.30 -1.86 28.31
C GLY A 775 -18.45 -1.30 29.46
N LEU A 776 -17.51 -2.10 29.98
CA LEU A 776 -16.57 -1.74 31.05
C LEU A 776 -15.17 -1.37 30.53
N GLY A 777 -14.95 -1.38 29.20
CA GLY A 777 -13.64 -1.10 28.60
C GLY A 777 -12.64 -2.27 28.68
N GLU A 778 -13.10 -3.47 29.04
CA GLU A 778 -12.28 -4.67 29.13
C GLU A 778 -12.34 -5.49 27.82
N ALA A 779 -11.19 -6.02 27.39
CA ALA A 779 -11.07 -6.79 26.14
C ALA A 779 -11.37 -8.29 26.28
N LEU A 780 -11.51 -8.79 27.52
CA LEU A 780 -11.65 -10.20 27.85
C LEU A 780 -12.84 -10.40 28.80
N ALA A 781 -13.46 -11.58 28.75
CA ALA A 781 -14.47 -12.00 29.71
C ALA A 781 -14.08 -13.36 30.33
N VAL A 782 -14.70 -13.71 31.46
CA VAL A 782 -14.55 -15.05 32.05
C VAL A 782 -15.91 -15.75 32.05
N VAL A 783 -15.99 -16.92 31.41
CA VAL A 783 -17.19 -17.77 31.37
C VAL A 783 -16.80 -19.19 31.78
N ASP A 784 -17.47 -19.74 32.79
CA ASP A 784 -17.18 -21.06 33.37
C ASP A 784 -15.69 -21.27 33.75
N GLY A 785 -15.04 -20.23 34.28
CA GLY A 785 -13.62 -20.28 34.66
C GLY A 785 -12.63 -20.25 33.49
N HIS A 786 -13.09 -20.00 32.26
CA HIS A 786 -12.25 -19.86 31.07
C HIS A 786 -12.20 -18.40 30.62
N ILE A 787 -11.03 -17.93 30.20
CA ILE A 787 -10.87 -16.63 29.54
C ILE A 787 -11.47 -16.75 28.14
N ILE A 788 -12.34 -15.81 27.81
CA ILE A 788 -13.03 -15.73 26.53
C ILE A 788 -12.54 -14.48 25.79
N GLU A 789 -12.12 -14.69 24.55
CA GLU A 789 -11.65 -13.63 23.65
C GLU A 789 -12.72 -13.20 22.64
N GLN A 790 -12.52 -12.02 22.03
CA GLN A 790 -13.45 -11.45 21.05
C GLN A 790 -13.75 -12.38 19.85
N LEU A 791 -12.81 -13.24 19.47
CA LEU A 791 -12.94 -14.20 18.36
C LEU A 791 -13.98 -15.31 18.65
N GLU A 792 -14.24 -15.60 19.93
CA GLU A 792 -15.18 -16.66 20.32
C GLU A 792 -16.66 -16.27 20.09
N ILE A 793 -16.96 -14.97 19.94
CA ILE A 793 -18.30 -14.47 19.66
C ILE A 793 -18.84 -15.03 18.35
N GLU A 794 -18.00 -15.13 17.32
CA GLU A 794 -18.42 -15.59 15.99
C GLU A 794 -18.77 -17.07 16.02
N GLY A 795 -17.99 -17.86 16.76
CA GLY A 795 -18.30 -19.25 17.06
C GLY A 795 -19.63 -19.42 17.79
N ALA A 796 -19.87 -18.59 18.82
CA ALA A 796 -21.11 -18.59 19.60
C ALA A 796 -22.33 -18.19 18.74
N LYS A 797 -22.23 -17.12 17.94
CA LYS A 797 -23.29 -16.68 17.02
C LYS A 797 -23.64 -17.76 16.00
N ARG A 798 -22.64 -18.42 15.41
CA ARG A 798 -22.83 -19.53 14.48
C ARG A 798 -23.63 -20.68 15.10
N ILE A 799 -23.31 -21.06 16.35
CA ILE A 799 -24.01 -22.14 17.06
C ILE A 799 -25.50 -21.82 17.26
N LEU A 800 -25.80 -20.58 17.66
CA LEU A 800 -27.19 -20.13 17.89
C LEU A 800 -27.99 -20.07 16.60
N ALA A 801 -27.41 -19.48 15.54
CA ALA A 801 -28.06 -19.39 14.24
C ALA A 801 -28.30 -20.78 13.62
N LEU A 802 -27.37 -21.72 13.78
CA LEU A 802 -27.56 -23.09 13.34
C LEU A 802 -28.76 -23.76 14.02
N ASP A 803 -28.91 -23.61 15.35
CA ASP A 803 -30.07 -24.15 16.06
C ASP A 803 -31.38 -23.50 15.60
N GLU A 804 -31.39 -22.19 15.36
CA GLU A 804 -32.56 -21.48 14.82
C GLU A 804 -32.95 -22.00 13.42
N MET A 805 -31.98 -22.15 12.51
CA MET A 805 -32.20 -22.68 11.16
C MET A 805 -32.70 -24.13 11.20
N ILE A 806 -32.21 -24.94 12.13
CA ILE A 806 -32.67 -26.31 12.34
C ILE A 806 -34.10 -26.34 12.85
N ARG A 807 -34.49 -25.46 13.78
CA ARG A 807 -35.86 -25.40 14.34
C ARG A 807 -36.90 -24.88 13.35
N LYS A 808 -36.50 -24.05 12.38
CA LYS A 808 -37.38 -23.51 11.32
C LYS A 808 -37.76 -24.56 10.26
N ARG A 809 -37.17 -25.75 10.30
CA ARG A 809 -37.39 -26.85 9.35
C ARG A 809 -38.16 -27.98 10.01
#